data_AF-D2U9Y1-F1
#
_entry.id   AF-D2U9Y1-F1
#
_cell.length_a   1.000
_cell.length_b   1.000
_cell.length_c   1.000
_cell.angle_alpha   90.00
_cell.angle_beta   90.00
_cell.angle_gamma   90.00
#
_symmetry.space_group_name_H-M   'P 1'
#
loop_
_entity.id
_entity.type
_entity.pdbx_description
1 polymer ?
#
loop_
_entity_poly.entity_id
_entity_poly.type
_entity_poly.pdbx_seq_one_letter_code
_entity_poly.pdbx_strand_id
1 'polypeptide(L)'
;MSFNHLTVSKRLAIGFCGVIAMLLLVGIASLIGFRKFTAAAAMDAHTYQVITMGDHMLLSLLNIESGARGFGLTKDPTYLEPFELGKREFDTQLQQSKQLTADNPMQQTRLQTIAQSYEQFLAIQEKTIDQIRGNASGSTSSLSTLNTQGKQQMDTLRDSIRHYEDTEQGLLKVRRAASEARARTGEWTNIGGMLIGILAAVSLGLLVRNSLMRQLGGEPAYAAEVVRRIANGDLSRDVELDATSPSLLNDMRQMQEQLRAVIQAQTEMADHHAAGQISFRMNETHFPGDYGRMVRDANALVHRHIDVNQRVIALMGEYAEGDLSGDLEQFQGEMAILTETMYKVKSNLGAINSEIDLLVRAAAQGDFSRRGEETRFRHAFRSMVTNLNHMMTGTETNLAALSQLLRAIAAGDLTQQMQGEFHGVFARMRDDANATVGQLTEMVGRIQKASTSIDSAASEIATGNNDLSHRTEQQAASLEETAASMEELTSTVKQNADNARQANQLAVSAASVASQGGQVVGQVVTTMSGIESSSKRIADIIGVIDGIAFQTNILALNAAVEAARAGEQGRGFAVVASEVRTLAQRSANAAKEIKDLIDDSVNRIAEGSVLVARAGTTMQEVVASVQRVTDIMSEISAASQEQSAGIEQVNKTITQMDEATQQNASMVEEATAAARSMEQQANQLVEIVGQFHVQSETYPTVAKMVARVTSHVAPAMHVVS
;
A
#
# COMPACT_ATOMS: atom_id res chain seq x y z
N MET A 1 11.36 -10.86 86.42
CA MET A 1 11.32 -9.65 85.57
C MET A 1 12.01 -8.53 86.32
N SER A 2 13.11 -8.00 85.78
CA SER A 2 13.83 -6.89 86.41
C SER A 2 12.88 -5.69 86.56
N PHE A 3 12.80 -5.13 87.78
CA PHE A 3 11.90 -4.03 88.18
C PHE A 3 12.04 -2.79 87.27
N ASN A 4 13.18 -2.69 86.57
CA ASN A 4 13.53 -1.60 85.67
C ASN A 4 12.89 -1.68 84.26
N HIS A 5 12.10 -2.71 83.94
CA HIS A 5 11.44 -2.87 82.63
C HIS A 5 9.91 -2.75 82.65
N LEU A 6 9.32 -2.40 83.80
CA LEU A 6 7.87 -2.18 83.92
C LEU A 6 7.51 -0.72 83.60
N THR A 7 6.32 -0.43 83.06
CA THR A 7 5.86 0.97 82.89
C THR A 7 5.64 1.63 84.25
N VAL A 8 5.73 2.96 84.38
CA VAL A 8 5.54 3.65 85.67
C VAL A 8 4.20 3.25 86.33
N SER A 9 3.14 3.12 85.53
CA SER A 9 1.84 2.57 85.95
C SER A 9 1.93 1.11 86.42
N LYS A 10 2.64 0.22 85.71
CA LYS A 10 2.85 -1.18 86.14
C LYS A 10 3.78 -1.30 87.36
N ARG A 11 4.74 -0.40 87.56
CA ARG A 11 5.59 -0.33 88.76
C ARG A 11 4.80 0.12 89.97
N LEU A 12 3.93 1.12 89.80
CA LEU A 12 2.98 1.53 90.83
C LEU A 12 1.99 0.39 91.13
N ALA A 13 1.46 -0.29 90.11
CA ALA A 13 0.55 -1.43 90.29
C ALA A 13 1.23 -2.62 91.00
N ILE A 14 2.48 -2.96 90.65
CA ILE A 14 3.24 -4.04 91.31
C ILE A 14 3.65 -3.66 92.73
N GLY A 15 4.00 -2.39 92.97
CA GLY A 15 4.28 -1.88 94.32
C GLY A 15 3.05 -1.93 95.23
N PHE A 16 1.88 -1.49 94.73
CA PHE A 16 0.62 -1.60 95.47
C PHE A 16 0.16 -3.05 95.65
N CYS A 17 0.27 -3.91 94.63
CA CYS A 17 -0.04 -5.34 94.77
C CYS A 17 0.90 -6.05 95.76
N GLY A 18 2.18 -5.65 95.84
CA GLY A 18 3.14 -6.20 96.80
C GLY A 18 2.79 -5.86 98.24
N VAL A 19 2.39 -4.62 98.51
CA VAL A 19 1.94 -4.19 99.86
C VAL A 19 0.65 -4.90 100.25
N ILE A 20 -0.30 -5.07 99.32
CA ILE A 20 -1.56 -5.78 99.57
C ILE A 20 -1.34 -7.28 99.82
N ALA A 21 -0.47 -7.94 99.04
CA ALA A 21 -0.14 -9.36 99.23
C ALA A 21 0.53 -9.62 100.59
N MET A 22 1.36 -8.68 101.06
CA MET A 22 2.03 -8.79 102.35
C MET A 22 1.06 -8.67 103.54
N LEU A 23 0.07 -7.77 103.46
CA LEU A 23 -0.98 -7.64 104.48
C LEU A 23 -1.86 -8.90 104.56
N LEU A 24 -2.15 -9.53 103.42
CA LEU A 24 -2.88 -10.81 103.37
C LEU A 24 -2.12 -11.96 104.04
N LEU A 25 -0.80 -12.05 103.82
CA LEU A 25 0.04 -13.09 104.44
C LEU A 25 0.10 -12.98 105.97
N VAL A 26 0.20 -11.77 106.50
CA VAL A 26 0.18 -11.53 107.96
C VAL A 26 -1.17 -11.92 108.56
N GLY A 27 -2.29 -11.59 107.89
CA GLY A 27 -3.64 -11.97 108.34
C GLY A 27 -3.85 -13.49 108.41
N ILE A 28 -3.37 -14.24 107.42
CA ILE A 28 -3.48 -15.72 107.38
C ILE A 28 -2.65 -16.36 108.50
N ALA A 29 -1.42 -15.90 108.74
CA ALA A 29 -0.57 -16.42 109.81
C ALA A 29 -1.21 -16.26 111.19
N SER A 30 -1.90 -15.13 111.42
CA SER A 30 -2.61 -14.84 112.68
C SER A 30 -3.73 -15.84 112.98
N LEU A 31 -4.57 -16.12 111.98
CA LEU A 31 -5.70 -17.06 112.10
C LEU A 31 -5.24 -18.50 112.40
N ILE A 32 -4.12 -18.93 111.81
CA ILE A 32 -3.55 -20.26 112.05
C ILE A 32 -3.01 -20.37 113.48
N GLY A 33 -2.36 -19.32 114.00
CA GLY A 33 -1.87 -19.28 115.38
C GLY A 33 -2.99 -19.44 116.41
N PHE A 34 -4.11 -18.72 116.21
CA PHE A 34 -5.23 -18.72 117.15
C PHE A 34 -5.92 -20.09 117.27
N ARG A 35 -6.09 -20.83 116.18
CA ARG A 35 -6.67 -22.19 116.21
C ARG A 35 -5.80 -23.20 116.96
N LYS A 36 -4.47 -23.06 116.90
CA LYS A 36 -3.54 -23.97 117.60
C LYS A 36 -3.56 -23.77 119.13
N PHE A 37 -3.80 -22.55 119.59
CA PHE A 37 -3.87 -22.25 121.02
C PHE A 37 -5.11 -22.87 121.68
N THR A 38 -6.29 -22.68 121.06
CA THR A 38 -7.57 -23.17 121.59
C THR A 38 -7.62 -24.70 121.70
N ALA A 39 -7.04 -25.43 120.75
CA ALA A 39 -6.96 -26.89 120.81
C ALA A 39 -6.07 -27.41 121.95
N ALA A 40 -5.00 -26.70 122.31
CA ALA A 40 -4.09 -27.12 123.38
C ALA A 40 -4.74 -27.00 124.77
N ALA A 41 -5.53 -25.95 125.01
CA ALA A 41 -6.18 -25.71 126.29
C ALA A 41 -7.21 -26.79 126.68
N ALA A 42 -7.90 -27.39 125.71
CA ALA A 42 -8.90 -28.44 125.97
C ALA A 42 -8.29 -29.74 126.52
N MET A 43 -7.06 -30.07 126.13
CA MET A 43 -6.38 -31.31 126.50
C MET A 43 -5.90 -31.32 127.97
N ASP A 44 -5.66 -30.14 128.54
CA ASP A 44 -5.28 -29.99 129.95
C ASP A 44 -6.43 -30.40 130.89
N ALA A 45 -7.67 -30.00 130.55
CA ALA A 45 -8.85 -30.32 131.36
C ALA A 45 -9.14 -31.82 131.41
N HIS A 46 -8.97 -32.53 130.29
CA HIS A 46 -9.19 -33.98 130.18
C HIS A 46 -8.29 -34.79 131.15
N THR A 47 -7.03 -34.38 131.29
CA THR A 47 -6.04 -35.14 132.07
C THR A 47 -6.36 -35.17 133.58
N TYR A 48 -7.02 -34.13 134.12
CA TYR A 48 -7.45 -34.10 135.53
C TYR A 48 -8.52 -35.15 135.87
N GLN A 49 -9.44 -35.43 134.94
CA GLN A 49 -10.51 -36.40 135.17
C GLN A 49 -9.98 -37.83 135.31
N VAL A 50 -8.93 -38.15 134.54
CA VAL A 50 -8.30 -39.47 134.53
C VAL A 50 -7.62 -39.81 135.85
N ILE A 51 -6.90 -38.85 136.45
CA ILE A 51 -6.19 -39.04 137.73
C ILE A 51 -7.18 -39.36 138.86
N THR A 52 -8.30 -38.65 138.93
CA THR A 52 -9.29 -38.79 140.01
C THR A 52 -9.88 -40.20 140.08
N MET A 53 -9.96 -40.91 138.95
CA MET A 53 -10.47 -42.28 138.90
C MET A 53 -9.52 -43.29 139.59
N GLY A 54 -8.22 -43.00 139.61
CA GLY A 54 -7.22 -43.80 140.32
C GLY A 54 -7.44 -43.80 141.84
N ASP A 55 -7.65 -42.62 142.41
CA ASP A 55 -7.82 -42.44 143.86
C ASP A 55 -9.00 -43.29 144.39
N HIS A 56 -10.09 -43.36 143.61
CA HIS A 56 -11.27 -44.16 143.95
C HIS A 56 -11.03 -45.68 143.90
N MET A 57 -10.15 -46.15 143.00
CA MET A 57 -9.75 -47.56 142.95
C MET A 57 -9.01 -47.97 144.23
N LEU A 58 -8.11 -47.13 144.76
CA LEU A 58 -7.38 -47.42 146.00
C LEU A 58 -8.30 -47.58 147.22
N LEU A 59 -9.33 -46.74 147.33
CA LEU A 59 -10.34 -46.82 148.39
C LEU A 59 -11.11 -48.14 148.35
N SER A 60 -11.52 -48.57 147.15
CA SER A 60 -12.31 -49.79 146.95
C SER A 60 -11.58 -51.04 147.43
N LEU A 61 -10.26 -51.10 147.22
CA LEU A 61 -9.42 -52.21 147.69
C LEU A 61 -9.39 -52.37 149.20
N LEU A 62 -9.40 -51.25 149.93
CA LEU A 62 -9.37 -51.25 151.39
C LEU A 62 -10.62 -51.92 151.98
N ASN A 63 -11.76 -51.74 151.33
CA ASN A 63 -13.02 -52.40 151.70
C ASN A 63 -12.96 -53.92 151.48
N ILE A 64 -12.34 -54.35 150.37
CA ILE A 64 -12.17 -55.77 150.05
C ILE A 64 -11.31 -56.47 151.11
N GLU A 65 -10.14 -55.93 151.42
CA GLU A 65 -9.25 -56.54 152.42
C GLU A 65 -9.90 -56.64 153.80
N SER A 66 -10.59 -55.56 154.21
CA SER A 66 -11.24 -55.49 155.52
C SER A 66 -12.36 -56.51 155.66
N GLY A 67 -13.19 -56.67 154.63
CA GLY A 67 -14.30 -57.64 154.63
C GLY A 67 -13.83 -59.10 154.65
N ALA A 68 -12.87 -59.45 153.80
CA ALA A 68 -12.33 -60.82 153.75
C ALA A 68 -11.67 -61.24 155.07
N ARG A 69 -10.89 -60.36 155.71
CA ARG A 69 -10.29 -60.62 157.02
C ARG A 69 -11.34 -60.71 158.13
N GLY A 70 -12.30 -59.80 158.13
CA GLY A 70 -13.39 -59.79 159.12
C GLY A 70 -14.12 -61.14 159.12
N PHE A 71 -14.50 -61.63 157.94
CA PHE A 71 -15.14 -62.93 157.79
C PHE A 71 -14.24 -64.09 158.23
N GLY A 72 -12.96 -64.06 157.86
CA GLY A 72 -12.03 -65.14 158.24
C GLY A 72 -11.91 -65.32 159.75
N LEU A 73 -11.91 -64.23 160.51
CA LEU A 73 -11.75 -64.25 161.97
C LEU A 73 -13.01 -64.69 162.71
N THR A 74 -14.18 -64.20 162.28
CA THR A 74 -15.44 -64.39 163.01
C THR A 74 -16.25 -65.56 162.48
N LYS A 75 -16.05 -65.94 161.22
CA LYS A 75 -16.90 -66.85 160.43
C LYS A 75 -18.35 -66.35 160.27
N ASP A 76 -18.60 -65.10 160.64
CA ASP A 76 -19.91 -64.46 160.49
C ASP A 76 -20.04 -63.90 159.07
N PRO A 77 -20.97 -64.43 158.23
CA PRO A 77 -21.15 -64.01 156.84
C PRO A 77 -21.40 -62.51 156.67
N THR A 78 -21.90 -61.83 157.70
CA THR A 78 -22.20 -60.39 157.64
C THR A 78 -20.95 -59.55 157.37
N TYR A 79 -19.75 -60.05 157.68
CA TYR A 79 -18.49 -59.39 157.36
C TYR A 79 -18.06 -59.48 155.89
N LEU A 80 -18.76 -60.23 155.04
CA LEU A 80 -18.49 -60.29 153.59
C LEU A 80 -19.17 -59.17 152.79
N GLU A 81 -20.04 -58.36 153.40
CA GLU A 81 -20.71 -57.27 152.69
C GLU A 81 -19.75 -56.18 152.18
N PRO A 82 -18.78 -55.67 152.97
CA PRO A 82 -17.75 -54.75 152.48
C PRO A 82 -16.86 -55.35 151.38
N PHE A 83 -16.69 -56.69 151.39
CA PHE A 83 -15.90 -57.39 150.38
C PHE A 83 -16.57 -57.34 149.01
N GLU A 84 -17.86 -57.64 148.93
CA GLU A 84 -18.60 -57.61 147.65
C GLU A 84 -18.93 -56.20 147.16
N LEU A 85 -19.02 -55.22 148.06
CA LEU A 85 -19.16 -53.81 147.67
C LEU A 85 -17.86 -53.28 147.07
N GLY A 86 -16.74 -53.45 147.78
CA GLY A 86 -15.44 -53.01 147.29
C GLY A 86 -15.09 -53.61 145.94
N LYS A 87 -15.53 -54.86 145.68
CA LYS A 87 -15.35 -55.49 144.37
C LYS A 87 -16.00 -54.75 143.22
N ARG A 88 -17.29 -54.45 143.38
CA ARG A 88 -18.10 -53.76 142.36
C ARG A 88 -17.62 -52.34 142.10
N GLU A 89 -17.24 -51.62 143.15
CA GLU A 89 -16.74 -50.25 143.00
C GLU A 89 -15.41 -50.23 142.26
N PHE A 90 -14.47 -51.13 142.60
CA PHE A 90 -13.18 -51.20 141.92
C PHE A 90 -13.34 -51.45 140.41
N ASP A 91 -14.18 -52.41 140.02
CA ASP A 91 -14.41 -52.73 138.61
C ASP A 91 -15.02 -51.57 137.83
N THR A 92 -15.94 -50.82 138.47
CA THR A 92 -16.59 -49.65 137.86
C THR A 92 -15.58 -48.55 137.58
N GLN A 93 -14.74 -48.21 138.56
CA GLN A 93 -13.75 -47.14 138.41
C GLN A 93 -12.68 -47.51 137.38
N LEU A 94 -12.25 -48.77 137.36
CA LEU A 94 -11.29 -49.29 136.40
C LEU A 94 -11.83 -49.22 134.95
N GLN A 95 -13.11 -49.54 134.73
CA GLN A 95 -13.74 -49.42 133.41
C GLN A 95 -13.89 -47.97 132.96
N GLN A 96 -14.30 -47.08 133.86
CA GLN A 96 -14.46 -45.67 133.51
C GLN A 96 -13.11 -45.02 133.16
N SER A 97 -12.05 -45.35 133.89
CA SER A 97 -10.69 -44.92 133.59
C SER A 97 -10.22 -45.44 132.21
N LYS A 98 -10.53 -46.69 131.86
CA LYS A 98 -10.24 -47.24 130.52
C LYS A 98 -11.02 -46.53 129.42
N GLN A 99 -12.27 -46.14 129.63
CA GLN A 99 -13.04 -45.40 128.62
C GLN A 99 -12.48 -43.99 128.39
N LEU A 100 -12.15 -43.26 129.45
CA LEU A 100 -11.57 -41.93 129.34
C LEU A 100 -10.19 -41.93 128.66
N THR A 101 -9.49 -43.06 128.67
CA THR A 101 -8.13 -43.18 128.13
C THR A 101 -8.06 -44.12 126.92
N ALA A 102 -9.18 -44.36 126.25
CA ALA A 102 -9.29 -45.35 125.17
C ALA A 102 -8.38 -45.06 123.97
N ASP A 103 -7.99 -43.80 123.78
CA ASP A 103 -7.13 -43.31 122.72
C ASP A 103 -5.63 -43.42 123.05
N ASN A 104 -5.29 -43.73 124.30
CA ASN A 104 -3.91 -43.79 124.77
C ASN A 104 -3.49 -45.23 125.11
N PRO A 105 -2.80 -45.94 124.19
CA PRO A 105 -2.45 -47.34 124.38
C PRO A 105 -1.52 -47.57 125.58
N MET A 106 -0.70 -46.59 125.96
CA MET A 106 0.15 -46.71 127.15
C MET A 106 -0.66 -46.61 128.45
N GLN A 107 -1.67 -45.73 128.49
CA GLN A 107 -2.59 -45.64 129.63
C GLN A 107 -3.41 -46.92 129.77
N GLN A 108 -3.93 -47.45 128.65
CA GLN A 108 -4.64 -48.74 128.63
C GLN A 108 -3.78 -49.87 129.16
N THR A 109 -2.50 -49.93 128.77
CA THR A 109 -1.56 -50.97 129.23
C THR A 109 -1.39 -50.91 130.75
N ARG A 110 -1.21 -49.71 131.33
CA ARG A 110 -1.10 -49.55 132.80
C ARG A 110 -2.37 -50.00 133.53
N LEU A 111 -3.54 -49.61 133.03
CA LEU A 111 -4.84 -50.04 133.58
C LEU A 111 -5.07 -51.54 133.41
N GLN A 112 -4.54 -52.16 132.35
CA GLN A 112 -4.58 -53.61 132.16
C GLN A 112 -3.74 -54.33 133.22
N THR A 113 -2.56 -53.81 133.54
CA THR A 113 -1.71 -54.36 134.61
C THR A 113 -2.41 -54.28 135.97
N ILE A 114 -3.07 -53.16 136.27
CA ILE A 114 -3.89 -53.01 137.48
C ILE A 114 -5.01 -54.06 137.51
N ALA A 115 -5.71 -54.25 136.40
CA ALA A 115 -6.77 -55.25 136.27
C ALA A 115 -6.28 -56.68 136.59
N GLN A 116 -5.14 -57.08 136.02
CA GLN A 116 -4.57 -58.41 136.21
C GLN A 116 -4.13 -58.64 137.66
N SER A 117 -3.44 -57.65 138.25
CA SER A 117 -3.02 -57.72 139.66
C SER A 117 -4.23 -57.82 140.59
N TYR A 118 -5.34 -57.17 140.23
CA TYR A 118 -6.59 -57.21 140.98
C TYR A 118 -7.29 -58.57 140.90
N GLU A 119 -7.40 -59.18 139.72
CA GLU A 119 -7.95 -60.54 139.60
C GLU A 119 -7.17 -61.56 140.42
N GLN A 120 -5.83 -61.48 140.39
CA GLN A 120 -4.97 -62.36 141.19
C GLN A 120 -5.19 -62.17 142.69
N PHE A 121 -5.33 -60.92 143.13
CA PHE A 121 -5.64 -60.61 144.52
C PHE A 121 -6.99 -61.21 144.93
N LEU A 122 -8.04 -61.00 144.13
CA LEU A 122 -9.38 -61.55 144.41
C LEU A 122 -9.42 -63.07 144.46
N ALA A 123 -8.76 -63.74 143.52
CA ALA A 123 -8.73 -65.20 143.48
C ALA A 123 -8.17 -65.81 144.77
N ILE A 124 -7.17 -65.17 145.38
CA ILE A 124 -6.63 -65.60 146.69
C ILE A 124 -7.68 -65.38 147.79
N GLN A 125 -8.31 -64.21 147.81
CA GLN A 125 -9.30 -63.87 148.84
C GLN A 125 -10.51 -64.82 148.79
N GLU A 126 -11.13 -64.99 147.62
CA GLU A 126 -12.33 -65.83 147.42
C GLU A 126 -12.06 -67.29 147.72
N LYS A 127 -10.96 -67.84 147.16
CA LYS A 127 -10.57 -69.23 147.43
C LYS A 127 -10.42 -69.47 148.93
N THR A 128 -9.88 -68.50 149.64
CA THR A 128 -9.67 -68.63 151.08
C THR A 128 -10.99 -68.49 151.85
N ILE A 129 -11.87 -67.59 151.44
CA ILE A 129 -13.23 -67.46 151.98
C ILE A 129 -14.01 -68.76 151.82
N ASP A 130 -13.96 -69.40 150.64
CA ASP A 130 -14.68 -70.65 150.38
C ASP A 130 -14.13 -71.84 151.17
N GLN A 131 -12.79 -71.92 151.34
CA GLN A 131 -12.18 -72.94 152.20
C GLN A 131 -12.63 -72.82 153.66
N ILE A 132 -12.78 -71.59 154.16
CA ILE A 132 -13.25 -71.33 155.53
C ILE A 132 -14.71 -71.74 155.69
N ARG A 133 -15.52 -71.64 154.63
CA ARG A 133 -16.94 -72.04 154.62
C ARG A 133 -17.14 -73.56 154.64
N GLY A 134 -16.20 -74.35 154.08
CA GLY A 134 -16.39 -75.77 153.80
C GLY A 134 -15.87 -76.80 154.83
N ASN A 135 -14.97 -76.46 155.76
CA ASN A 135 -14.37 -77.46 156.67
C ASN A 135 -14.12 -76.91 158.09
N ALA A 136 -14.70 -77.56 159.11
CA ALA A 136 -14.59 -77.13 160.51
C ALA A 136 -13.19 -77.36 161.13
N SER A 137 -12.33 -78.20 160.52
CA SER A 137 -11.05 -78.64 161.10
C SER A 137 -9.79 -77.98 160.50
N GLY A 138 -9.92 -76.99 159.61
CA GLY A 138 -8.79 -76.39 158.86
C GLY A 138 -8.67 -74.85 158.90
N SER A 139 -9.44 -74.13 159.72
CA SER A 139 -9.53 -72.66 159.63
C SER A 139 -8.24 -71.88 159.92
N THR A 140 -7.30 -72.43 160.68
CA THR A 140 -6.09 -71.70 161.11
C THR A 140 -5.06 -71.53 159.99
N SER A 141 -4.97 -72.49 159.05
CA SER A 141 -4.07 -72.37 157.89
C SER A 141 -4.62 -71.39 156.85
N SER A 142 -5.93 -71.39 156.60
CA SER A 142 -6.57 -70.48 155.64
C SER A 142 -6.45 -69.00 156.05
N LEU A 143 -6.56 -68.68 157.34
CA LEU A 143 -6.37 -67.31 157.81
C LEU A 143 -4.94 -66.79 157.62
N SER A 144 -3.94 -67.67 157.72
CA SER A 144 -2.54 -67.31 157.51
C SER A 144 -2.25 -66.90 156.05
N THR A 145 -2.93 -67.55 155.10
CA THR A 145 -2.85 -67.24 153.66
C THR A 145 -3.36 -65.83 153.35
N LEU A 146 -4.46 -65.40 154.00
CA LEU A 146 -4.97 -64.03 153.87
C LEU A 146 -3.99 -62.97 154.42
N ASN A 147 -3.29 -63.29 155.50
CA ASN A 147 -2.38 -62.34 156.16
C ASN A 147 -1.00 -62.21 155.50
N THR A 148 -0.56 -63.22 154.76
CA THR A 148 0.71 -63.19 154.02
C THR A 148 0.50 -62.97 152.53
N GLN A 149 0.00 -63.99 151.84
CA GLN A 149 -0.18 -63.95 150.38
C GLN A 149 -1.19 -62.88 149.95
N GLY A 150 -2.33 -62.79 150.64
CA GLY A 150 -3.35 -61.77 150.36
C GLY A 150 -2.83 -60.34 150.54
N LYS A 151 -2.05 -60.08 151.58
CA LYS A 151 -1.47 -58.77 151.87
C LYS A 151 -0.39 -58.36 150.86
N GLN A 152 0.51 -59.28 150.51
CA GLN A 152 1.57 -59.01 149.53
C GLN A 152 0.99 -58.64 148.16
N GLN A 153 -0.09 -59.32 147.75
CA GLN A 153 -0.75 -59.02 146.48
C GLN A 153 -1.50 -57.68 146.52
N MET A 154 -2.06 -57.30 147.68
CA MET A 154 -2.67 -55.98 147.88
C MET A 154 -1.66 -54.84 147.73
N ASP A 155 -0.49 -54.94 148.39
CA ASP A 155 0.52 -53.89 148.31
C ASP A 155 1.04 -53.71 146.87
N THR A 156 1.23 -54.82 146.15
CA THR A 156 1.59 -54.81 144.72
C THR A 156 0.55 -54.06 143.87
N LEU A 157 -0.73 -54.26 144.17
CA LEU A 157 -1.81 -53.58 143.46
C LEU A 157 -1.91 -52.09 143.80
N ARG A 158 -1.72 -51.71 145.07
CA ARG A 158 -1.69 -50.30 145.48
C ARG A 158 -0.57 -49.51 144.80
N ASP A 159 0.63 -50.10 144.71
CA ASP A 159 1.76 -49.45 144.05
C ASP A 159 1.55 -49.29 142.54
N SER A 160 0.87 -50.25 141.91
CA SER A 160 0.51 -50.17 140.50
C SER A 160 -0.44 -48.99 140.21
N ILE A 161 -1.40 -48.72 141.12
CA ILE A 161 -2.35 -47.60 140.97
C ILE A 161 -1.65 -46.25 141.21
N ARG A 162 -0.79 -46.14 142.24
CA ARG A 162 -0.02 -44.89 142.48
C ARG A 162 0.91 -44.53 141.33
N HIS A 163 1.60 -45.52 140.76
CA HIS A 163 2.47 -45.29 139.61
C HIS A 163 1.70 -44.77 138.39
N TYR A 164 0.47 -45.23 138.21
CA TYR A 164 -0.42 -44.72 137.17
C TYR A 164 -0.77 -43.24 137.39
N GLU A 165 -1.17 -42.84 138.60
CA GLU A 165 -1.52 -41.45 138.93
C GLU A 165 -0.34 -40.46 138.80
N ASP A 166 0.83 -40.82 139.34
CA ASP A 166 2.03 -39.96 139.28
C ASP A 166 2.45 -39.67 137.83
N THR A 167 2.31 -40.66 136.95
CA THR A 167 2.62 -40.52 135.52
C THR A 167 1.70 -39.51 134.85
N GLU A 168 0.41 -39.51 135.20
CA GLU A 168 -0.58 -38.58 134.66
C GLU A 168 -0.39 -37.15 135.17
N GLN A 169 -0.01 -36.99 136.45
CA GLN A 169 0.33 -35.66 137.00
C GLN A 169 1.55 -35.04 136.31
N GLY A 170 2.55 -35.85 135.94
CA GLY A 170 3.71 -35.39 135.18
C GLY A 170 3.35 -34.87 133.79
N LEU A 171 2.46 -35.57 133.09
CA LEU A 171 2.02 -35.21 131.73
C LEU A 171 1.29 -33.87 131.68
N LEU A 172 0.47 -33.57 132.69
CA LEU A 172 -0.28 -32.32 132.79
C LEU A 172 0.62 -31.07 132.88
N LYS A 173 1.74 -31.14 133.61
CA LYS A 173 2.67 -30.00 133.73
C LYS A 173 3.29 -29.61 132.38
N VAL A 174 3.63 -30.60 131.56
CA VAL A 174 4.22 -30.39 130.23
C VAL A 174 3.23 -29.73 129.28
N ARG A 175 1.97 -30.16 129.30
CA ARG A 175 0.94 -29.65 128.39
C ARG A 175 0.58 -28.19 128.66
N ARG A 176 0.46 -27.77 129.93
CA ARG A 176 0.23 -26.37 130.31
C ARG A 176 1.30 -25.41 129.77
N ALA A 177 2.58 -25.73 129.98
CA ALA A 177 3.69 -24.87 129.53
C ALA A 177 3.69 -24.68 128.00
N ALA A 178 3.31 -25.72 127.24
CA ALA A 178 3.20 -25.64 125.79
C ALA A 178 2.04 -24.76 125.31
N SER A 179 0.95 -24.66 126.08
CA SER A 179 -0.20 -23.79 125.74
C SER A 179 0.17 -22.31 125.87
N GLU A 180 0.79 -21.91 126.98
CA GLU A 180 1.20 -20.52 127.24
C GLU A 180 2.25 -20.01 126.25
N ALA A 181 3.18 -20.86 125.81
CA ALA A 181 4.18 -20.49 124.81
C ALA A 181 3.53 -20.10 123.47
N ARG A 182 2.46 -20.81 123.05
CA ARG A 182 1.79 -20.54 121.77
C ARG A 182 1.03 -19.22 121.76
N ALA A 183 0.47 -18.81 122.90
CA ALA A 183 -0.19 -17.51 123.02
C ALA A 183 0.80 -16.36 122.76
N ARG A 184 1.97 -16.39 123.40
CA ARG A 184 3.00 -15.34 123.25
C ARG A 184 3.56 -15.25 121.82
N THR A 185 3.75 -16.38 121.14
CA THR A 185 4.22 -16.35 119.74
C THR A 185 3.21 -15.69 118.80
N GLY A 186 1.90 -15.84 119.07
CA GLY A 186 0.83 -15.23 118.28
C GLY A 186 0.85 -13.69 118.30
N GLU A 187 1.07 -13.09 119.47
CA GLU A 187 1.10 -11.62 119.62
C GLU A 187 2.25 -10.98 118.84
N TRP A 188 3.47 -11.52 118.96
CA TRP A 188 4.65 -10.97 118.29
C TRP A 188 4.59 -11.08 116.75
N THR A 189 3.93 -12.13 116.24
CA THR A 189 3.78 -12.32 114.79
C THR A 189 2.91 -11.21 114.16
N ASN A 190 1.88 -10.73 114.88
CA ASN A 190 1.00 -9.65 114.40
C ASN A 190 1.69 -8.28 114.39
N ILE A 191 2.38 -7.94 115.47
CA ILE A 191 3.06 -6.64 115.61
C ILE A 191 4.20 -6.52 114.59
N GLY A 192 5.00 -7.59 114.41
CA GLY A 192 6.08 -7.61 113.43
C GLY A 192 5.59 -7.46 111.98
N GLY A 193 4.46 -8.07 111.64
CA GLY A 193 3.87 -7.97 110.30
C GLY A 193 3.44 -6.55 109.91
N MET A 194 2.84 -5.79 110.84
CA MET A 194 2.42 -4.41 110.59
C MET A 194 3.61 -3.45 110.36
N LEU A 195 4.68 -3.57 111.14
CA LEU A 195 5.86 -2.71 111.02
C LEU A 195 6.60 -2.88 109.70
N ILE A 196 6.72 -4.11 109.19
CA ILE A 196 7.37 -4.37 107.90
C ILE A 196 6.53 -3.82 106.74
N GLY A 197 5.19 -3.86 106.84
CA GLY A 197 4.30 -3.27 105.84
C GLY A 197 4.48 -1.75 105.69
N ILE A 198 4.69 -1.04 106.79
CA ILE A 198 4.91 0.42 106.78
C ILE A 198 6.28 0.77 106.17
N LEU A 199 7.33 0.02 106.52
CA LEU A 199 8.67 0.22 105.95
C LEU A 199 8.72 -0.05 104.43
N ALA A 200 7.95 -1.04 103.95
CA ALA A 200 7.82 -1.32 102.51
C ALA A 200 7.15 -0.16 101.74
N ALA A 201 6.19 0.53 102.35
CA ALA A 201 5.51 1.67 101.72
C ALA A 201 6.43 2.90 101.57
N VAL A 202 7.26 3.20 102.58
CA VAL A 202 8.20 4.34 102.56
C VAL A 202 9.35 4.10 101.58
N SER A 203 9.89 2.88 101.51
CA SER A 203 10.98 2.52 100.59
C SER A 203 10.53 2.53 99.11
N LEU A 204 9.27 2.18 98.82
CA LEU A 204 8.69 2.32 97.49
C LEU A 204 8.62 3.79 97.02
N GLY A 205 8.33 4.73 97.92
CA GLY A 205 8.29 6.17 97.60
C GLY A 205 9.65 6.76 97.20
N LEU A 206 10.74 6.32 97.84
CA LEU A 206 12.10 6.76 97.50
C LEU A 206 12.63 6.12 96.21
N LEU A 207 12.21 4.89 95.89
CA LEU A 207 12.55 4.20 94.64
C LEU A 207 11.88 4.83 93.41
N VAL A 208 10.63 5.28 93.52
CA VAL A 208 9.92 5.98 92.42
C VAL A 208 10.58 7.33 92.09
N ARG A 209 11.07 8.07 93.11
CA ARG A 209 11.81 9.34 92.94
C ARG A 209 13.10 9.17 92.13
N ASN A 210 13.97 8.23 92.52
CA ASN A 210 15.24 8.00 91.85
C ASN A 210 15.08 7.27 90.50
N SER A 211 13.98 6.53 90.29
CA SER A 211 13.63 5.92 89.00
C SER A 211 13.17 6.94 87.96
N LEU A 212 12.48 8.03 88.34
CA LEU A 212 12.05 9.08 87.41
C LEU A 212 13.23 9.92 86.87
N MET A 213 14.17 10.34 87.73
CA MET A 213 15.37 11.07 87.30
C MET A 213 16.28 10.26 86.38
N ARG A 214 16.33 8.93 86.57
CA ARG A 214 17.12 7.99 85.76
C ARG A 214 16.39 7.52 84.50
N GLN A 215 15.08 7.75 84.40
CA GLN A 215 14.26 7.48 83.22
C GLN A 215 13.98 8.71 82.36
N LEU A 216 14.10 9.94 82.87
CA LEU A 216 13.91 11.18 82.10
C LEU A 216 15.20 11.69 81.45
N GLY A 217 16.37 11.42 82.05
CA GLY A 217 17.68 11.83 81.54
C GLY A 217 18.08 13.27 81.88
N GLY A 218 17.25 13.97 82.67
CA GLY A 218 17.38 15.38 83.04
C GLY A 218 16.17 15.83 83.86
N GLU A 219 16.08 17.12 84.17
CA GLU A 219 14.96 17.67 84.94
C GLU A 219 13.62 17.55 84.17
N PRO A 220 12.49 17.22 84.85
CA PRO A 220 11.19 17.04 84.20
C PRO A 220 10.71 18.26 83.39
N ALA A 221 11.13 19.47 83.78
CA ALA A 221 10.83 20.71 83.06
C ALA A 221 11.61 20.83 81.73
N TYR A 222 12.88 20.42 81.70
CA TYR A 222 13.71 20.41 80.50
C TYR A 222 13.27 19.32 79.51
N ALA A 223 12.95 18.12 80.01
CA ALA A 223 12.36 17.07 79.18
C ALA A 223 11.01 17.52 78.57
N ALA A 224 10.18 18.26 79.31
CA ALA A 224 8.95 18.85 78.79
C ALA A 224 9.21 19.98 77.78
N GLU A 225 10.27 20.78 77.93
CA GLU A 225 10.69 21.80 76.95
C GLU A 225 11.17 21.16 75.64
N VAL A 226 12.03 20.13 75.71
CA VAL A 226 12.49 19.37 74.53
C VAL A 226 11.31 18.74 73.80
N VAL A 227 10.36 18.12 74.52
CA VAL A 227 9.09 17.63 73.94
C VAL A 227 8.30 18.75 73.28
N ARG A 228 8.15 19.88 73.94
CA ARG A 228 7.38 21.02 73.42
C ARG A 228 8.02 21.62 72.17
N ARG A 229 9.36 21.62 72.06
CA ARG A 229 10.08 22.06 70.87
C ARG A 229 9.97 21.05 69.71
N ILE A 230 10.16 19.76 69.98
CA ILE A 230 9.96 18.69 68.98
C ILE A 230 8.50 18.70 68.49
N ALA A 231 7.52 18.85 69.39
CA ALA A 231 6.10 18.93 69.04
C ALA A 231 5.74 20.20 68.24
N ASN A 232 6.49 21.29 68.41
CA ASN A 232 6.34 22.53 67.64
C ASN A 232 7.18 22.54 66.35
N GLY A 233 7.89 21.45 66.01
CA GLY A 233 8.68 21.32 64.79
C GLY A 233 10.09 21.93 64.82
N ASP A 234 10.57 22.42 65.97
CA ASP A 234 11.94 22.94 66.11
C ASP A 234 12.91 21.82 66.51
N LEU A 235 13.52 21.20 65.51
CA LEU A 235 14.50 20.14 65.68
C LEU A 235 15.94 20.66 65.62
N SER A 236 16.20 21.97 65.58
CA SER A 236 17.51 22.52 65.18
C SER A 236 18.63 22.44 66.24
N ARG A 237 18.30 22.31 67.52
CA ARG A 237 19.29 22.20 68.62
C ARG A 237 19.42 20.76 69.11
N ASP A 238 20.65 20.33 69.37
CA ASP A 238 20.92 18.99 69.92
C ASP A 238 20.43 18.87 71.37
N VAL A 239 19.88 17.69 71.69
CA VAL A 239 19.48 17.34 73.06
C VAL A 239 20.73 16.99 73.86
N GLU A 240 21.09 17.85 74.81
CA GLU A 240 22.21 17.61 75.73
C GLU A 240 21.87 16.49 76.73
N LEU A 241 22.82 15.59 76.95
CA LEU A 241 22.68 14.42 77.83
C LEU A 241 23.70 14.49 78.96
N ASP A 242 23.24 14.38 80.21
CA ASP A 242 24.13 14.28 81.39
C ASP A 242 24.67 12.86 81.64
N ALA A 243 24.10 11.83 81.00
CA ALA A 243 24.57 10.45 81.15
C ALA A 243 24.28 9.58 79.92
N THR A 244 25.17 8.62 79.64
CA THR A 244 25.12 7.65 78.52
C THR A 244 24.10 6.52 78.68
N SER A 245 23.15 6.62 79.61
CA SER A 245 22.16 5.58 79.91
C SER A 245 20.85 5.78 79.13
N PRO A 246 20.11 4.71 78.76
CA PRO A 246 18.82 4.82 78.07
C PRO A 246 17.81 5.56 78.96
N SER A 247 17.41 6.75 78.52
CA SER A 247 16.53 7.70 79.22
C SER A 247 15.59 8.36 78.22
N LEU A 248 14.49 8.96 78.68
CA LEU A 248 13.49 9.63 77.83
C LEU A 248 14.14 10.71 76.97
N LEU A 249 15.13 11.47 77.48
CA LEU A 249 15.92 12.41 76.68
C LEU A 249 16.82 11.72 75.66
N ASN A 250 17.39 10.54 75.95
CA ASN A 250 18.13 9.74 74.96
C ASN A 250 17.20 9.12 73.89
N ASP A 251 16.03 8.64 74.29
CA ASP A 251 14.99 8.13 73.37
C ASP A 251 14.37 9.28 72.57
N MET A 252 14.29 10.49 73.14
CA MET A 252 13.88 11.72 72.44
C MET A 252 14.98 12.28 71.54
N ARG A 253 16.26 12.12 71.88
CA ARG A 253 17.38 12.36 70.96
C ARG A 253 17.32 11.37 69.81
N GLN A 254 17.09 10.08 70.06
CA GLN A 254 16.92 9.09 69.00
C GLN A 254 15.66 9.35 68.16
N MET A 255 14.56 9.80 68.78
CA MET A 255 13.34 10.24 68.09
C MET A 255 13.58 11.50 67.26
N GLN A 256 14.35 12.46 67.78
CA GLN A 256 14.77 13.67 67.09
C GLN A 256 15.73 13.35 65.94
N GLU A 257 16.65 12.40 66.12
CA GLU A 257 17.54 11.88 65.07
C GLU A 257 16.75 11.17 64.00
N GLN A 258 15.74 10.36 64.34
CA GLN A 258 14.86 9.70 63.37
C GLN A 258 13.93 10.69 62.67
N LEU A 259 13.38 11.69 63.37
CA LEU A 259 12.59 12.77 62.77
C LEU A 259 13.46 13.66 61.86
N ARG A 260 14.67 14.03 62.30
CA ARG A 260 15.67 14.73 61.47
C ARG A 260 16.09 13.86 60.29
N ALA A 261 16.27 12.56 60.45
CA ALA A 261 16.64 11.66 59.38
C ALA A 261 15.51 11.49 58.36
N VAL A 262 14.25 11.40 58.80
CA VAL A 262 13.08 11.40 57.89
C VAL A 262 12.94 12.75 57.20
N ILE A 263 13.05 13.87 57.92
CA ILE A 263 13.00 15.21 57.32
C ILE A 263 14.17 15.43 56.38
N GLN A 264 15.38 15.00 56.72
CA GLN A 264 16.57 15.08 55.87
C GLN A 264 16.43 14.18 54.65
N ALA A 265 15.93 12.95 54.79
CA ALA A 265 15.64 12.08 53.64
C ALA A 265 14.50 12.65 52.77
N GLN A 266 13.52 13.33 53.37
CA GLN A 266 12.45 14.01 52.66
C GLN A 266 12.97 15.26 51.94
N THR A 267 13.87 16.03 52.55
CA THR A 267 14.59 17.16 51.94
C THR A 267 15.50 16.66 50.83
N GLU A 268 16.24 15.58 51.03
CA GLU A 268 17.09 14.96 50.00
C GLU A 268 16.24 14.46 48.83
N MET A 269 15.10 13.81 49.08
CA MET A 269 14.15 13.46 48.02
C MET A 269 13.61 14.70 47.31
N ALA A 270 13.29 15.76 48.04
CA ALA A 270 12.85 17.03 47.47
C ALA A 270 13.95 17.69 46.62
N ASP A 271 15.21 17.68 47.06
CA ASP A 271 16.37 18.22 46.35
C ASP A 271 16.66 17.41 45.08
N HIS A 272 16.61 16.08 45.15
CA HIS A 272 16.71 15.20 43.98
C HIS A 272 15.59 15.49 42.97
N HIS A 273 14.35 15.66 43.43
CA HIS A 273 13.22 15.95 42.53
C HIS A 273 13.29 17.37 41.96
N ALA A 274 13.72 18.36 42.74
CA ALA A 274 13.97 19.72 42.28
C ALA A 274 15.10 19.78 41.24
N ALA A 275 16.10 18.90 41.37
CA ALA A 275 17.15 18.68 40.38
C ALA A 275 16.71 17.81 39.18
N GLY A 276 15.44 17.39 39.11
CA GLY A 276 14.85 16.62 38.01
C GLY A 276 14.97 15.09 38.13
N GLN A 277 15.57 14.57 39.20
CA GLN A 277 15.69 13.13 39.47
C GLN A 277 14.46 12.58 40.20
N ILE A 278 13.29 12.70 39.56
CA ILE A 278 11.99 12.38 40.17
C ILE A 278 11.82 10.90 40.55
N SER A 279 12.61 9.98 39.99
CA SER A 279 12.56 8.55 40.35
C SER A 279 13.18 8.22 41.71
N PHE A 280 13.91 9.15 42.34
CA PHE A 280 14.50 8.92 43.66
C PHE A 280 13.41 8.66 44.71
N ARG A 281 13.66 7.71 45.61
CA ARG A 281 12.79 7.34 46.72
C ARG A 281 13.62 7.27 47.99
N MET A 282 13.01 7.69 49.09
CA MET A 282 13.61 7.52 50.41
C MET A 282 13.79 6.03 50.72
N ASN A 283 14.92 5.64 51.31
CA ASN A 283 15.19 4.25 51.63
C ASN A 283 14.37 3.78 52.84
N GLU A 284 13.30 3.04 52.58
CA GLU A 284 12.36 2.56 53.60
C GLU A 284 13.02 1.72 54.71
N THR A 285 14.00 0.88 54.37
CA THR A 285 14.57 -0.08 55.35
C THR A 285 15.43 0.58 56.42
N HIS A 286 15.78 1.86 56.25
CA HIS A 286 16.53 2.64 57.23
C HIS A 286 15.68 3.20 58.38
N PHE A 287 14.35 3.16 58.24
CA PHE A 287 13.41 3.77 59.19
C PHE A 287 12.53 2.70 59.86
N PRO A 288 12.67 2.47 61.17
CA PRO A 288 11.85 1.50 61.88
C PRO A 288 10.44 2.04 62.20
N GLY A 289 9.47 1.13 62.34
CA GLY A 289 8.14 1.45 62.87
C GLY A 289 7.33 2.42 62.00
N ASP A 290 6.64 3.37 62.64
CA ASP A 290 5.76 4.33 61.96
C ASP A 290 6.52 5.38 61.14
N TYR A 291 7.81 5.64 61.42
CA TYR A 291 8.67 6.45 60.54
C TYR A 291 8.88 5.79 59.18
N GLY A 292 9.10 4.46 59.16
CA GLY A 292 9.13 3.68 57.93
C GLY A 292 7.77 3.65 57.21
N ARG A 293 6.65 3.69 57.96
CA ARG A 293 5.31 3.87 57.38
C ARG A 293 5.16 5.25 56.73
N MET A 294 5.58 6.34 57.37
CA MET A 294 5.55 7.68 56.76
C MET A 294 6.39 7.76 55.49
N VAL A 295 7.60 7.18 55.52
CA VAL A 295 8.47 7.09 54.34
C VAL A 295 7.84 6.27 53.22
N ARG A 296 7.20 5.13 53.54
CA ARG A 296 6.38 4.36 52.58
C ARG A 296 5.25 5.19 51.99
N ASP A 297 4.47 5.85 52.83
CA ASP A 297 3.30 6.62 52.39
C ASP A 297 3.72 7.81 51.53
N ALA A 298 4.82 8.48 51.87
CA ALA A 298 5.42 9.53 51.06
C ALA A 298 5.97 9.00 49.73
N ASN A 299 6.71 7.89 49.74
CA ASN A 299 7.17 7.22 48.52
C ASN A 299 5.99 6.77 47.64
N ALA A 300 4.91 6.25 48.24
CA ALA A 300 3.71 5.81 47.54
C ALA A 300 2.90 6.99 46.98
N LEU A 301 2.83 8.11 47.70
CA LEU A 301 2.23 9.36 47.20
C LEU A 301 3.00 9.89 45.99
N VAL A 302 4.32 10.03 46.11
CA VAL A 302 5.22 10.41 45.01
C VAL A 302 5.10 9.45 43.84
N HIS A 303 5.11 8.15 44.10
CA HIS A 303 5.00 7.13 43.06
C HIS A 303 3.67 7.26 42.30
N ARG A 304 2.54 7.47 43.00
CA ARG A 304 1.24 7.70 42.34
C ARG A 304 1.24 8.95 41.44
N HIS A 305 1.83 10.06 41.89
CA HIS A 305 1.91 11.27 41.06
C HIS A 305 2.83 11.09 39.84
N ILE A 306 3.95 10.40 40.01
CA ILE A 306 4.90 10.13 38.91
C ILE A 306 4.34 9.14 37.92
N ASP A 307 3.61 8.11 38.37
CA ASP A 307 2.97 7.13 37.49
C ASP A 307 1.96 7.82 36.54
N VAL A 308 1.16 8.77 37.05
CA VAL A 308 0.27 9.60 36.22
C VAL A 308 1.07 10.40 35.19
N ASN A 309 2.16 11.06 35.58
CA ASN A 309 3.00 11.81 34.64
C ASN A 309 3.63 10.89 33.58
N GLN A 310 4.09 9.70 33.96
CA GLN A 310 4.65 8.71 33.02
C GLN A 310 3.61 8.20 32.03
N ARG A 311 2.37 7.95 32.48
CA ARG A 311 1.24 7.58 31.60
C ARG A 311 0.91 8.68 30.59
N VAL A 312 0.88 9.94 31.04
CA VAL A 312 0.65 11.09 30.14
C VAL A 312 1.79 11.23 29.13
N ILE A 313 3.05 11.08 29.56
CA ILE A 313 4.21 11.14 28.66
C ILE A 313 4.18 10.01 27.63
N ALA A 314 3.87 8.78 28.05
CA ALA A 314 3.77 7.64 27.15
C ALA A 314 2.71 7.88 26.07
N LEU A 315 1.51 8.31 26.48
CA LEU A 315 0.41 8.62 25.55
C LEU A 315 0.71 9.83 24.66
N MET A 316 1.39 10.86 25.18
CA MET A 316 1.89 11.98 24.36
C MET A 316 2.92 11.51 23.33
N GLY A 317 3.75 10.51 23.68
CA GLY A 317 4.69 9.87 22.77
C GLY A 317 3.97 9.16 21.62
N GLU A 318 2.95 8.35 21.92
CA GLU A 318 2.09 7.70 20.92
C GLU A 318 1.45 8.73 19.98
N TYR A 319 0.87 9.80 20.54
CA TYR A 319 0.26 10.87 19.75
C TYR A 319 1.27 11.60 18.85
N ALA A 320 2.51 11.79 19.32
CA ALA A 320 3.57 12.45 18.56
C ALA A 320 4.06 11.60 17.37
N GLU A 321 3.99 10.28 17.50
CA GLU A 321 4.26 9.33 16.42
C GLU A 321 3.04 9.16 15.46
N GLY A 322 1.89 9.73 15.82
CA GLY A 322 0.67 9.74 15.01
C GLY A 322 -0.34 8.64 15.37
N ASP A 323 -0.08 7.82 16.40
CA ASP A 323 -1.03 6.85 16.92
C ASP A 323 -1.97 7.52 17.92
N LEU A 324 -3.21 7.77 17.49
CA LEU A 324 -4.26 8.39 18.32
C LEU A 324 -5.26 7.35 18.86
N SER A 325 -4.94 6.06 18.82
CA SER A 325 -5.86 5.01 19.26
C SER A 325 -6.03 4.95 20.78
N GLY A 326 -4.95 5.19 21.53
CA GLY A 326 -4.94 5.19 23.00
C GLY A 326 -5.81 6.29 23.62
N ASP A 327 -6.35 6.03 24.82
CA ASP A 327 -7.07 6.99 25.64
C ASP A 327 -6.45 7.05 27.04
N LEU A 328 -6.36 8.25 27.61
CA LEU A 328 -5.96 8.40 29.01
C LEU A 328 -7.12 7.97 29.91
N GLU A 329 -6.83 7.22 30.97
CA GLU A 329 -7.84 6.87 31.96
C GLU A 329 -8.53 8.12 32.55
N GLN A 330 -9.77 7.95 33.00
CA GLN A 330 -10.57 9.05 33.50
C GLN A 330 -10.24 9.35 34.96
N PHE A 331 -9.39 10.35 35.17
CA PHE A 331 -9.07 10.83 36.51
C PHE A 331 -10.22 11.66 37.11
N GLN A 332 -10.33 11.62 38.44
CA GLN A 332 -11.33 12.37 39.22
C GLN A 332 -10.68 13.54 39.97
N GLY A 333 -11.48 14.54 40.36
CA GLY A 333 -11.00 15.72 41.08
C GLY A 333 -10.13 16.63 40.20
N GLU A 334 -9.12 17.27 40.77
CA GLU A 334 -8.24 18.22 40.05
C GLU A 334 -7.47 17.58 38.88
N MET A 335 -7.21 16.26 38.95
CA MET A 335 -6.52 15.51 37.89
C MET A 335 -7.39 15.28 36.64
N ALA A 336 -8.71 15.51 36.71
CA ALA A 336 -9.60 15.41 35.55
C ALA A 336 -9.21 16.39 34.43
N ILE A 337 -8.57 17.51 34.78
CA ILE A 337 -8.05 18.50 33.83
C ILE A 337 -7.01 17.88 32.89
N LEU A 338 -6.19 16.92 33.37
CA LEU A 338 -5.21 16.22 32.52
C LEU A 338 -5.91 15.35 31.48
N THR A 339 -6.92 14.56 31.89
CA THR A 339 -7.73 13.76 30.96
C THR A 339 -8.45 14.65 29.94
N GLU A 340 -9.08 15.74 30.37
CA GLU A 340 -9.78 16.66 29.46
C GLU A 340 -8.83 17.33 28.47
N THR A 341 -7.64 17.75 28.94
CA THR A 341 -6.64 18.38 28.08
C THR A 341 -6.09 17.39 27.05
N MET A 342 -5.73 16.17 27.48
CA MET A 342 -5.26 15.12 26.56
C MET A 342 -6.34 14.70 25.56
N TYR A 343 -7.60 14.66 25.98
CA TYR A 343 -8.73 14.43 25.08
C TYR A 343 -8.86 15.55 24.04
N LYS A 344 -8.76 16.82 24.44
CA LYS A 344 -8.78 17.96 23.49
C LYS A 344 -7.62 17.89 22.50
N VAL A 345 -6.43 17.49 22.95
CA VAL A 345 -5.26 17.26 22.06
C VAL A 345 -5.57 16.15 21.06
N LYS A 346 -5.99 14.96 21.52
CA LYS A 346 -6.39 13.84 20.65
C LYS A 346 -7.47 14.24 19.65
N SER A 347 -8.53 14.88 20.13
CA SER A 347 -9.66 15.28 19.29
C SER A 347 -9.24 16.28 18.21
N ASN A 348 -8.37 17.25 18.52
CA ASN A 348 -7.90 18.22 17.54
C ASN A 348 -6.93 17.59 16.53
N LEU A 349 -5.99 16.77 16.99
CA LEU A 349 -5.06 16.03 16.12
C LEU A 349 -5.80 15.03 15.22
N GLY A 350 -6.78 14.32 15.77
CA GLY A 350 -7.63 13.40 15.01
C GLY A 350 -8.50 14.13 13.99
N ALA A 351 -9.08 15.27 14.36
CA ALA A 351 -9.86 16.09 13.44
C ALA A 351 -9.05 16.59 12.25
N ILE A 352 -7.84 17.12 12.47
CA ILE A 352 -7.00 17.60 11.36
C ILE A 352 -6.50 16.44 10.49
N ASN A 353 -6.12 15.30 11.10
CA ASN A 353 -5.70 14.12 10.34
C ASN A 353 -6.83 13.58 9.46
N SER A 354 -8.06 13.53 9.99
CA SER A 354 -9.24 13.16 9.23
C SER A 354 -9.55 14.14 8.09
N GLU A 355 -9.36 15.44 8.30
CA GLU A 355 -9.57 16.47 7.28
C GLU A 355 -8.54 16.33 6.13
N ILE A 356 -7.29 16.08 6.49
CA ILE A 356 -6.20 15.83 5.52
C ILE A 356 -6.49 14.55 4.74
N ASP A 357 -6.82 13.44 5.41
CA ASP A 357 -7.14 12.16 4.75
C ASP A 357 -8.32 12.31 3.78
N LEU A 358 -9.36 13.08 4.15
CA LEU A 358 -10.50 13.37 3.27
C LEU A 358 -10.04 14.06 1.97
N LEU A 359 -9.25 15.13 2.07
CA LEU A 359 -8.78 15.87 0.89
C LEU A 359 -7.78 15.07 0.05
N VAL A 360 -6.88 14.33 0.70
CA VAL A 360 -5.90 13.49 0.01
C VAL A 360 -6.59 12.35 -0.73
N ARG A 361 -7.58 11.67 -0.13
CA ARG A 361 -8.36 10.63 -0.82
C ARG A 361 -9.16 11.19 -1.98
N ALA A 362 -9.77 12.36 -1.81
CA ALA A 362 -10.49 13.04 -2.89
C ALA A 362 -9.54 13.34 -4.06
N ALA A 363 -8.38 13.96 -3.79
CA ALA A 363 -7.36 14.23 -4.79
C ALA A 363 -6.81 12.96 -5.47
N ALA A 364 -6.56 11.89 -4.70
CA ALA A 364 -6.11 10.60 -5.23
C ALA A 364 -7.14 9.92 -6.15
N GLN A 365 -8.44 10.21 -5.93
CA GLN A 365 -9.53 9.78 -6.82
C GLN A 365 -9.80 10.78 -7.96
N GLY A 366 -9.04 11.87 -8.04
CA GLY A 366 -9.20 12.92 -9.05
C GLY A 366 -10.30 13.94 -8.74
N ASP A 367 -10.95 13.88 -7.57
CA ASP A 367 -11.94 14.86 -7.12
C ASP A 367 -11.25 16.03 -6.42
N PHE A 368 -10.86 17.03 -7.21
CA PHE A 368 -10.29 18.27 -6.70
C PHE A 368 -11.35 19.30 -6.30
N SER A 369 -12.66 19.01 -6.39
CA SER A 369 -13.73 19.95 -6.03
C SER A 369 -13.99 20.02 -4.51
N ARG A 370 -13.50 19.03 -3.76
CA ARG A 370 -13.63 18.97 -2.30
C ARG A 370 -12.80 20.04 -1.59
N ARG A 371 -13.33 20.56 -0.49
CA ARG A 371 -12.69 21.56 0.38
C ARG A 371 -12.80 21.14 1.83
N GLY A 372 -11.73 21.38 2.58
CA GLY A 372 -11.68 21.14 4.01
C GLY A 372 -12.29 22.31 4.79
N GLU A 373 -12.80 22.02 5.98
CA GLU A 373 -13.51 22.98 6.82
C GLU A 373 -12.54 23.88 7.62
N GLU A 374 -12.10 24.98 7.01
CA GLU A 374 -11.12 25.90 7.60
C GLU A 374 -11.55 26.50 8.94
N THR A 375 -12.85 26.81 9.09
CA THR A 375 -13.41 27.49 10.27
C THR A 375 -13.38 26.63 11.53
N ARG A 376 -13.24 25.30 11.38
CA ARG A 376 -13.15 24.35 12.50
C ARG A 376 -11.83 24.46 13.25
N PHE A 377 -10.78 24.97 12.60
CA PHE A 377 -9.42 25.00 13.13
C PHE A 377 -8.96 26.43 13.45
N ARG A 378 -7.88 26.56 14.23
CA ARG A 378 -7.25 27.86 14.56
C ARG A 378 -5.75 27.79 14.30
N HIS A 379 -5.13 28.96 14.12
CA HIS A 379 -3.68 29.13 13.94
C HIS A 379 -3.12 28.19 12.85
N ALA A 380 -2.08 27.40 13.15
CA ALA A 380 -1.36 26.58 12.18
C ALA A 380 -2.25 25.53 11.48
N PHE A 381 -3.15 24.86 12.20
CA PHE A 381 -4.05 23.88 11.59
C PHE A 381 -5.01 24.53 10.58
N ARG A 382 -5.49 25.74 10.87
CA ARG A 382 -6.30 26.49 9.90
C ARG A 382 -5.49 26.83 8.65
N SER A 383 -4.29 27.39 8.82
CA SER A 383 -3.40 27.70 7.69
C SER A 383 -3.09 26.47 6.84
N MET A 384 -2.93 25.29 7.45
CA MET A 384 -2.71 24.04 6.73
C MET A 384 -3.91 23.69 5.84
N VAL A 385 -5.13 23.72 6.38
CA VAL A 385 -6.35 23.46 5.58
C VAL A 385 -6.55 24.52 4.49
N THR A 386 -6.32 25.80 4.78
CA THR A 386 -6.39 26.87 3.76
C THR A 386 -5.40 26.62 2.61
N ASN A 387 -4.15 26.25 2.92
CA ASN A 387 -3.16 25.95 1.90
C ASN A 387 -3.52 24.71 1.07
N LEU A 388 -4.07 23.66 1.71
CA LEU A 388 -4.60 22.49 1.00
C LEU A 388 -5.77 22.88 0.08
N ASN A 389 -6.70 23.71 0.54
CA ASN A 389 -7.82 24.20 -0.27
C ASN A 389 -7.34 25.04 -1.46
N HIS A 390 -6.33 25.88 -1.29
CA HIS A 390 -5.71 26.62 -2.41
C HIS A 390 -5.06 25.67 -3.43
N MET A 391 -4.35 24.64 -2.97
CA MET A 391 -3.76 23.63 -3.86
C MET A 391 -4.83 22.84 -4.62
N MET A 392 -5.91 22.43 -3.94
CA MET A 392 -7.05 21.75 -4.56
C MET A 392 -7.71 22.65 -5.63
N THR A 393 -7.97 23.92 -5.30
CA THR A 393 -8.58 24.90 -6.23
C THR A 393 -7.71 25.17 -7.45
N GLY A 394 -6.41 25.38 -7.26
CA GLY A 394 -5.49 25.61 -8.38
C GLY A 394 -5.39 24.40 -9.30
N THR A 395 -5.36 23.19 -8.73
CA THR A 395 -5.32 21.95 -9.51
C THR A 395 -6.64 21.72 -10.27
N GLU A 396 -7.78 21.90 -9.61
CA GLU A 396 -9.11 21.82 -10.23
C GLU A 396 -9.24 22.75 -11.43
N THR A 397 -8.92 24.04 -11.24
CA THR A 397 -9.02 25.07 -12.28
C THR A 397 -8.15 24.74 -13.49
N ASN A 398 -6.91 24.32 -13.25
CA ASN A 398 -5.96 24.03 -14.34
C ASN A 398 -6.34 22.76 -15.11
N LEU A 399 -6.76 21.70 -14.41
CA LEU A 399 -7.21 20.47 -15.06
C LEU A 399 -8.54 20.68 -15.79
N ALA A 400 -9.45 21.52 -15.27
CA ALA A 400 -10.68 21.89 -15.96
C ALA A 400 -10.40 22.64 -17.26
N ALA A 401 -9.46 23.60 -17.26
CA ALA A 401 -9.05 24.33 -18.45
C ALA A 401 -8.45 23.40 -19.52
N LEU A 402 -7.58 22.46 -19.13
CA LEU A 402 -7.06 21.44 -20.06
C LEU A 402 -8.19 20.55 -20.59
N SER A 403 -9.08 20.06 -19.72
CA SER A 403 -10.20 19.21 -20.14
C SER A 403 -11.12 19.95 -21.11
N GLN A 404 -11.35 21.25 -20.94
CA GLN A 404 -12.14 22.07 -21.85
C GLN A 404 -11.46 22.17 -23.21
N LEU A 405 -10.15 22.41 -23.25
CA LEU A 405 -9.40 22.46 -24.49
C LEU A 405 -9.43 21.11 -25.24
N LEU A 406 -9.21 19.99 -24.53
CA LEU A 406 -9.27 18.66 -25.14
C LEU A 406 -10.66 18.33 -25.67
N ARG A 407 -11.74 18.77 -25.00
CA ARG A 407 -13.12 18.64 -25.51
C ARG A 407 -13.33 19.46 -26.77
N ALA A 408 -12.77 20.68 -26.85
CA ALA A 408 -12.84 21.51 -28.05
C ALA A 408 -12.11 20.83 -29.22
N ILE A 409 -10.88 20.35 -29.02
CA ILE A 409 -10.12 19.60 -30.04
C ILE A 409 -10.88 18.36 -30.50
N ALA A 410 -11.47 17.59 -29.58
CA ALA A 410 -12.26 16.41 -29.91
C ALA A 410 -13.54 16.73 -30.68
N ALA A 411 -14.12 17.92 -30.47
CA ALA A 411 -15.25 18.45 -31.24
C ALA A 411 -14.81 19.11 -32.56
N GLY A 412 -13.51 19.11 -32.88
CA GLY A 412 -12.94 19.73 -34.07
C GLY A 412 -12.71 21.24 -33.94
N ASP A 413 -12.96 21.87 -32.79
CA ASP A 413 -12.69 23.29 -32.58
C ASP A 413 -11.22 23.51 -32.20
N LEU A 414 -10.42 23.88 -33.19
CA LEU A 414 -9.00 24.21 -33.07
C LEU A 414 -8.78 25.72 -32.86
N THR A 415 -9.85 26.50 -32.64
CA THR A 415 -9.75 27.94 -32.33
C THR A 415 -9.54 28.21 -30.85
N GLN A 416 -9.83 27.22 -30.00
CA GLN A 416 -9.68 27.33 -28.55
C GLN A 416 -8.22 27.19 -28.12
N GLN A 417 -7.87 27.91 -27.06
CA GLN A 417 -6.57 27.81 -26.40
C GLN A 417 -6.75 27.89 -24.89
N MET A 418 -5.84 27.29 -24.14
CA MET A 418 -5.77 27.49 -22.69
C MET A 418 -5.24 28.90 -22.42
N GLN A 419 -6.10 29.77 -21.89
CA GLN A 419 -5.79 31.15 -21.53
C GLN A 419 -5.75 31.32 -20.00
N GLY A 420 -4.86 32.19 -19.52
CA GLY A 420 -4.69 32.46 -18.09
C GLY A 420 -3.24 32.37 -17.62
N GLU A 421 -3.05 32.71 -16.34
CA GLU A 421 -1.74 32.72 -15.69
C GLU A 421 -1.52 31.40 -14.95
N PHE A 422 -0.73 30.52 -15.56
CA PHE A 422 -0.37 29.21 -15.02
C PHE A 422 1.08 29.23 -14.56
N HIS A 423 1.42 28.37 -13.61
CA HIS A 423 2.76 28.31 -13.02
C HIS A 423 3.30 26.87 -13.01
N GLY A 424 4.63 26.74 -13.06
CA GLY A 424 5.32 25.44 -12.95
C GLY A 424 4.89 24.44 -14.02
N VAL A 425 4.47 23.24 -13.60
CA VAL A 425 4.04 22.16 -14.51
C VAL A 425 2.81 22.55 -15.31
N PHE A 426 1.87 23.30 -14.72
CA PHE A 426 0.64 23.71 -15.41
C PHE A 426 0.91 24.74 -16.52
N ALA A 427 1.93 25.60 -16.37
CA ALA A 427 2.35 26.52 -17.42
C ALA A 427 2.89 25.76 -18.64
N ARG A 428 3.76 24.77 -18.41
CA ARG A 428 4.26 23.89 -19.48
C ARG A 428 3.13 23.13 -20.15
N MET A 429 2.19 22.59 -19.37
CA MET A 429 1.02 21.89 -19.89
C MET A 429 0.17 22.79 -20.80
N ARG A 430 -0.07 24.05 -20.41
CA ARG A 430 -0.71 25.05 -21.28
C ARG A 430 0.07 25.24 -22.58
N ASP A 431 1.38 25.48 -22.47
CA ASP A 431 2.23 25.79 -23.63
C ASP A 431 2.27 24.61 -24.61
N ASP A 432 2.45 23.38 -24.11
CA ASP A 432 2.45 22.15 -24.91
C ASP A 432 1.07 21.88 -25.56
N ALA A 433 -0.02 22.10 -24.81
CA ALA A 433 -1.37 21.93 -25.34
C ALA A 433 -1.69 22.97 -26.42
N ASN A 434 -1.35 24.24 -26.20
CA ASN A 434 -1.54 25.30 -27.19
C ASN A 434 -0.63 25.09 -28.43
N ALA A 435 0.61 24.62 -28.24
CA ALA A 435 1.49 24.26 -29.34
C ALA A 435 0.91 23.10 -30.18
N THR A 436 0.31 22.11 -29.53
CA THR A 436 -0.38 20.99 -30.20
C THR A 436 -1.56 21.49 -31.04
N VAL A 437 -2.38 22.39 -30.49
CA VAL A 437 -3.48 23.04 -31.24
C VAL A 437 -2.91 23.81 -32.43
N GLY A 438 -1.86 24.60 -32.25
CA GLY A 438 -1.22 25.36 -33.32
C GLY A 438 -0.73 24.47 -34.46
N GLN A 439 -0.05 23.36 -34.15
CA GLN A 439 0.43 22.40 -35.16
C GLN A 439 -0.72 21.69 -35.89
N LEU A 440 -1.79 21.32 -35.19
CA LEU A 440 -2.97 20.72 -35.81
C LEU A 440 -3.68 21.72 -36.72
N THR A 441 -3.85 22.97 -36.28
CA THR A 441 -4.42 24.06 -37.09
C THR A 441 -3.62 24.29 -38.36
N GLU A 442 -2.28 24.33 -38.27
CA GLU A 442 -1.42 24.47 -39.44
C GLU A 442 -1.55 23.28 -40.40
N MET A 443 -1.52 22.05 -39.89
CA MET A 443 -1.69 20.85 -40.72
C MET A 443 -3.05 20.82 -41.42
N VAL A 444 -4.14 21.10 -40.70
CA VAL A 444 -5.49 21.21 -41.24
C VAL A 444 -5.56 22.27 -42.34
N GLY A 445 -5.03 23.48 -42.09
CA GLY A 445 -4.99 24.56 -43.08
C GLY A 445 -4.18 24.19 -44.33
N ARG A 446 -3.05 23.49 -44.18
CA ARG A 446 -2.26 22.98 -45.30
C ARG A 446 -3.01 21.92 -46.11
N ILE A 447 -3.75 21.03 -45.46
CA ILE A 447 -4.55 20.00 -46.14
C ILE A 447 -5.72 20.66 -46.89
N GLN A 448 -6.41 21.64 -46.30
CA GLN A 448 -7.46 22.40 -47.00
C GLN A 448 -6.90 23.06 -48.26
N LYS A 449 -5.79 23.81 -48.15
CA LYS A 449 -5.17 24.48 -49.29
C LYS A 449 -4.72 23.50 -50.38
N ALA A 450 -4.12 22.36 -49.99
CA ALA A 450 -3.71 21.33 -50.92
C ALA A 450 -4.91 20.69 -51.62
N SER A 451 -5.99 20.40 -50.89
CA SER A 451 -7.21 19.80 -51.46
C SER A 451 -7.89 20.74 -52.45
N THR A 452 -8.01 22.03 -52.14
CA THR A 452 -8.52 23.04 -53.11
C THR A 452 -7.63 23.12 -54.35
N SER A 453 -6.31 23.01 -54.20
CA SER A 453 -5.39 23.02 -55.34
C SER A 453 -5.53 21.76 -56.21
N ILE A 454 -5.74 20.59 -55.60
CA ILE A 454 -6.01 19.32 -56.31
C ILE A 454 -7.35 19.39 -57.04
N ASP A 455 -8.40 19.93 -56.40
CA ASP A 455 -9.71 20.11 -57.01
C ASP A 455 -9.64 21.00 -58.26
N SER A 456 -8.98 22.16 -58.15
CA SER A 456 -8.77 23.05 -59.30
C SER A 456 -7.94 22.39 -60.41
N ALA A 457 -6.84 21.70 -60.06
CA ALA A 457 -6.02 20.99 -61.05
C ALA A 457 -6.78 19.84 -61.73
N ALA A 458 -7.60 19.10 -60.98
CA ALA A 458 -8.43 18.03 -61.53
C ALA A 458 -9.50 18.58 -62.49
N SER A 459 -10.11 19.72 -62.15
CA SER A 459 -11.07 20.43 -63.02
C SER A 459 -10.42 20.94 -64.32
N GLU A 460 -9.20 21.49 -64.23
CA GLU A 460 -8.40 21.89 -65.40
C GLU A 460 -8.06 20.67 -66.28
N ILE A 461 -7.63 19.55 -65.68
CA ILE A 461 -7.35 18.30 -66.42
C ILE A 461 -8.63 17.79 -67.10
N ALA A 462 -9.77 17.79 -66.42
CA ALA A 462 -11.04 17.34 -67.00
C ALA A 462 -11.45 18.21 -68.20
N THR A 463 -11.26 19.53 -68.10
CA THR A 463 -11.51 20.46 -69.20
C THR A 463 -10.55 20.22 -70.36
N GLY A 464 -9.25 20.04 -70.07
CA GLY A 464 -8.23 19.74 -71.07
C GLY A 464 -8.46 18.41 -71.80
N ASN A 465 -8.92 17.38 -71.08
CA ASN A 465 -9.28 16.10 -71.69
C ASN A 465 -10.52 16.22 -72.59
N ASN A 466 -11.49 17.08 -72.23
CA ASN A 466 -12.66 17.30 -73.08
C ASN A 466 -12.26 17.99 -74.41
N ASP A 467 -11.34 18.97 -74.35
CA ASP A 467 -10.75 19.57 -75.57
C ASP A 467 -9.97 18.53 -76.40
N LEU A 468 -9.18 17.68 -75.73
CA LEU A 468 -8.45 16.59 -76.39
C LEU A 468 -9.40 15.57 -77.04
N SER A 469 -10.54 15.26 -76.40
CA SER A 469 -11.59 14.42 -76.97
C SER A 469 -12.09 15.00 -78.28
N HIS A 470 -12.50 16.27 -78.30
CA HIS A 470 -12.98 16.94 -79.51
C HIS A 470 -11.94 16.99 -80.61
N ARG A 471 -10.67 17.24 -80.28
CA ARG A 471 -9.58 17.22 -81.26
C ARG A 471 -9.31 15.82 -81.79
N THR A 472 -9.45 14.79 -80.96
CA THR A 472 -9.30 13.38 -81.37
C THR A 472 -10.43 12.96 -82.30
N GLU A 473 -11.67 13.34 -82.02
CA GLU A 473 -12.83 13.14 -82.90
C GLU A 473 -12.65 13.85 -84.25
N GLN A 474 -12.21 15.11 -84.23
CA GLN A 474 -11.94 15.87 -85.46
C GLN A 474 -10.78 15.26 -86.26
N GLN A 475 -9.75 14.76 -85.58
CA GLN A 475 -8.63 14.07 -86.21
C GLN A 475 -9.07 12.75 -86.85
N ALA A 476 -9.95 11.98 -86.18
CA ALA A 476 -10.53 10.77 -86.75
C ALA A 476 -11.30 11.07 -88.04
N ALA A 477 -12.15 12.11 -88.04
CA ALA A 477 -12.89 12.54 -89.23
C ALA A 477 -11.95 12.97 -90.38
N SER A 478 -10.86 13.68 -90.05
CA SER A 478 -9.85 14.10 -91.04
C SER A 478 -9.07 12.91 -91.61
N LEU A 479 -8.80 11.88 -90.78
CA LEU A 479 -8.16 10.64 -91.21
C LEU A 479 -9.07 9.82 -92.12
N GLU A 480 -10.38 9.75 -91.84
CA GLU A 480 -11.35 9.11 -92.74
C GLU A 480 -11.39 9.79 -94.11
N GLU A 481 -11.45 11.13 -94.16
CA GLU A 481 -11.44 11.89 -95.42
C GLU A 481 -10.13 11.71 -96.19
N THR A 482 -9.00 11.69 -95.48
CA THR A 482 -7.68 11.45 -96.06
C THR A 482 -7.60 10.02 -96.62
N ALA A 483 -8.08 9.01 -95.88
CA ALA A 483 -8.10 7.62 -96.32
C ALA A 483 -8.93 7.45 -97.60
N ALA A 484 -10.13 8.04 -97.65
CA ALA A 484 -10.99 8.03 -98.84
C ALA A 484 -10.30 8.70 -100.05
N SER A 485 -9.65 9.85 -99.82
CA SER A 485 -8.88 10.55 -100.86
C SER A 485 -7.70 9.71 -101.36
N MET A 486 -7.03 8.97 -100.47
CA MET A 486 -5.93 8.08 -100.84
C MET A 486 -6.42 6.86 -101.64
N GLU A 487 -7.61 6.32 -101.35
CA GLU A 487 -8.23 5.26 -102.17
C GLU A 487 -8.54 5.76 -103.58
N GLU A 488 -9.11 6.95 -103.72
CA GLU A 488 -9.39 7.58 -105.02
C GLU A 488 -8.09 7.87 -105.81
N LEU A 489 -7.06 8.39 -105.13
CA LEU A 489 -5.74 8.60 -105.72
C LEU A 489 -5.09 7.28 -106.17
N THR A 490 -5.19 6.23 -105.36
CA THR A 490 -4.67 4.89 -105.71
C THR A 490 -5.34 4.38 -106.98
N SER A 491 -6.67 4.50 -107.06
CA SER A 491 -7.46 4.12 -108.24
C SER A 491 -7.02 4.91 -109.48
N THR A 492 -6.86 6.22 -109.36
CA THR A 492 -6.49 7.12 -110.46
C THR A 492 -5.06 6.84 -110.96
N VAL A 493 -4.11 6.63 -110.05
CA VAL A 493 -2.71 6.29 -110.41
C VAL A 493 -2.63 4.93 -111.10
N LYS A 494 -3.39 3.94 -110.62
CA LYS A 494 -3.48 2.62 -111.27
C LYS A 494 -4.08 2.74 -112.67
N GLN A 495 -5.16 3.51 -112.83
CA GLN A 495 -5.77 3.77 -114.13
C GLN A 495 -4.80 4.50 -115.07
N ASN A 496 -4.00 5.46 -114.59
CA ASN A 496 -2.98 6.14 -115.38
C ASN A 496 -1.87 5.19 -115.85
N ALA A 497 -1.41 4.27 -114.99
CA ALA A 497 -0.43 3.26 -115.37
C ALA A 497 -0.96 2.35 -116.49
N ASP A 498 -2.23 1.92 -116.39
CA ASP A 498 -2.88 1.09 -117.41
C ASP A 498 -3.12 1.86 -118.72
N ASN A 499 -3.56 3.13 -118.63
CA ASN A 499 -3.71 4.01 -119.79
C ASN A 499 -2.37 4.25 -120.50
N ALA A 500 -1.28 4.47 -119.75
CA ALA A 500 0.06 4.64 -120.30
C ALA A 500 0.53 3.37 -121.03
N ARG A 501 0.30 2.18 -120.45
CA ARG A 501 0.57 0.89 -121.13
C ARG A 501 -0.23 0.74 -122.42
N GLN A 502 -1.52 1.08 -122.41
CA GLN A 502 -2.37 0.99 -123.60
C GLN A 502 -1.94 1.98 -124.67
N ALA A 503 -1.65 3.23 -124.31
CA ALA A 503 -1.13 4.25 -125.21
C ALA A 503 0.23 3.85 -125.81
N ASN A 504 1.11 3.24 -125.01
CA ASN A 504 2.38 2.69 -125.48
C ASN A 504 2.17 1.63 -126.56
N GLN A 505 1.23 0.70 -126.35
CA GLN A 505 0.92 -0.35 -127.32
C GLN A 505 0.34 0.23 -128.63
N LEU A 506 -0.53 1.24 -128.53
CA LEU A 506 -1.06 1.96 -129.69
C LEU A 506 0.04 2.72 -130.45
N ALA A 507 0.97 3.36 -129.74
CA ALA A 507 2.11 4.06 -130.32
C ALA A 507 3.02 3.08 -131.08
N VAL A 508 3.38 1.95 -130.48
CA VAL A 508 4.18 0.89 -131.15
C VAL A 508 3.48 0.40 -132.43
N SER A 509 2.17 0.20 -132.39
CA SER A 509 1.39 -0.19 -133.57
C SER A 509 1.41 0.90 -134.65
N ALA A 510 1.24 2.17 -134.28
CA ALA A 510 1.29 3.31 -135.21
C ALA A 510 2.67 3.48 -135.84
N ALA A 511 3.75 3.30 -135.07
CA ALA A 511 5.12 3.32 -135.57
C ALA A 511 5.37 2.21 -136.59
N SER A 512 4.85 1.00 -136.35
CA SER A 512 4.91 -0.11 -137.30
C SER A 512 4.21 0.22 -138.63
N VAL A 513 3.00 0.80 -138.57
CA VAL A 513 2.25 1.20 -139.77
C VAL A 513 2.97 2.32 -140.53
N ALA A 514 3.48 3.34 -139.83
CA ALA A 514 4.25 4.43 -140.45
C ALA A 514 5.55 3.92 -141.10
N SER A 515 6.23 2.97 -140.47
CA SER A 515 7.42 2.31 -141.02
C SER A 515 7.10 1.54 -142.32
N GLN A 516 6.02 0.76 -142.33
CA GLN A 516 5.53 0.09 -143.55
C GLN A 516 5.14 1.10 -144.63
N GLY A 517 4.46 2.20 -144.27
CA GLY A 517 4.14 3.29 -145.19
C GLY A 517 5.39 3.92 -145.82
N GLY A 518 6.43 4.15 -145.02
CA GLY A 518 7.74 4.61 -145.51
C GLY A 518 8.40 3.64 -146.50
N GLN A 519 8.29 2.33 -146.26
CA GLN A 519 8.80 1.30 -147.21
C GLN A 519 8.05 1.36 -148.55
N VAL A 520 6.72 1.47 -148.53
CA VAL A 520 5.90 1.58 -149.75
C VAL A 520 6.25 2.85 -150.53
N VAL A 521 6.38 3.99 -149.84
CA VAL A 521 6.80 5.25 -150.46
C VAL A 521 8.19 5.11 -151.09
N GLY A 522 9.12 4.42 -150.44
CA GLY A 522 10.44 4.10 -150.99
C GLY A 522 10.36 3.33 -152.31
N GLN A 523 9.48 2.32 -152.39
CA GLN A 523 9.23 1.57 -153.64
C GLN A 523 8.66 2.47 -154.75
N VAL A 524 7.79 3.43 -154.41
CA VAL A 524 7.25 4.40 -155.38
C VAL A 524 8.35 5.32 -155.92
N VAL A 525 9.27 5.82 -155.07
CA VAL A 525 10.43 6.63 -155.51
C VAL A 525 11.30 5.83 -156.49
N THR A 526 11.63 4.58 -156.17
CA THR A 526 12.40 3.70 -157.07
C THR A 526 11.70 3.52 -158.42
N THR A 527 10.38 3.33 -158.40
CA THR A 527 9.57 3.18 -159.63
C THR A 527 9.56 4.47 -160.45
N MET A 528 9.35 5.62 -159.82
CA MET A 528 9.37 6.93 -160.49
C MET A 528 10.72 7.24 -161.13
N SER A 529 11.84 6.91 -160.47
CA SER A 529 13.18 7.03 -161.05
C SER A 529 13.36 6.13 -162.28
N GLY A 530 12.81 4.90 -162.24
CA GLY A 530 12.77 4.00 -163.39
C GLY A 530 11.96 4.54 -164.57
N ILE A 531 10.81 5.17 -164.30
CA ILE A 531 9.97 5.82 -165.33
C ILE A 531 10.70 7.04 -165.90
N GLU A 532 11.30 7.90 -165.06
CA GLU A 532 12.07 9.07 -165.52
C GLU A 532 13.21 8.67 -166.47
N SER A 533 13.98 7.63 -166.11
CA SER A 533 15.05 7.08 -166.95
C SER A 533 14.50 6.54 -168.28
N SER A 534 13.38 5.83 -168.25
CA SER A 534 12.73 5.30 -169.45
C SER A 534 12.21 6.41 -170.37
N SER A 535 11.62 7.47 -169.81
CA SER A 535 11.14 8.63 -170.55
C SER A 535 12.27 9.42 -171.21
N LYS A 536 13.40 9.63 -170.52
CA LYS A 536 14.61 10.25 -171.13
C LYS A 536 15.11 9.43 -172.32
N ARG A 537 15.15 8.11 -172.18
CA ARG A 537 15.55 7.21 -173.27
C ARG A 537 14.59 7.30 -174.47
N ILE A 538 13.29 7.48 -174.24
CA ILE A 538 12.33 7.74 -175.31
C ILE A 538 12.62 9.10 -175.97
N ALA A 539 12.88 10.15 -175.21
CA ALA A 539 13.22 11.48 -175.74
C ALA A 539 14.45 11.44 -176.68
N ASP A 540 15.47 10.65 -176.31
CA ASP A 540 16.67 10.43 -177.13
C ASP A 540 16.31 9.72 -178.45
N ILE A 541 15.48 8.67 -178.41
CA ILE A 541 15.01 7.94 -179.60
C ILE A 541 14.22 8.87 -180.53
N ILE A 542 13.33 9.70 -179.98
CA ILE A 542 12.57 10.67 -180.77
C ILE A 542 13.49 11.71 -181.42
N GLY A 543 14.55 12.14 -180.73
CA GLY A 543 15.60 12.99 -181.32
C GLY A 543 16.30 12.34 -182.51
N VAL A 544 16.57 11.03 -182.45
CA VAL A 544 17.09 10.27 -183.61
C VAL A 544 16.07 10.22 -184.75
N ILE A 545 14.78 10.01 -184.45
CA ILE A 545 13.71 9.97 -185.47
C ILE A 545 13.56 11.33 -186.18
N ASP A 546 13.61 12.44 -185.43
CA ASP A 546 13.63 13.79 -186.01
C ASP A 546 14.85 14.00 -186.92
N GLY A 547 16.03 13.53 -186.48
CA GLY A 547 17.25 13.50 -187.30
C GLY A 547 17.09 12.70 -188.59
N ILE A 548 16.46 11.52 -188.55
CA ILE A 548 16.15 10.71 -189.74
C ILE A 548 15.15 11.44 -190.65
N ALA A 549 14.13 12.07 -190.10
CA ALA A 549 13.15 12.84 -190.85
C ALA A 549 13.81 14.03 -191.58
N PHE A 550 14.70 14.77 -190.90
CA PHE A 550 15.50 15.83 -191.50
C PHE A 550 16.40 15.32 -192.64
N GLN A 551 17.14 14.23 -192.42
CA GLN A 551 17.97 13.61 -193.46
C GLN A 551 17.11 13.16 -194.66
N THR A 552 15.94 12.58 -194.42
CA THR A 552 14.99 12.15 -195.46
C THR A 552 14.44 13.33 -196.24
N ASN A 553 14.16 14.47 -195.58
CA ASN A 553 13.72 15.71 -196.22
C ASN A 553 14.79 16.30 -197.17
N ILE A 554 16.06 16.24 -196.77
CA ILE A 554 17.21 16.67 -197.62
C ILE A 554 17.42 15.69 -198.78
N LEU A 555 17.35 14.39 -198.55
CA LEU A 555 17.44 13.36 -199.60
C LEU A 555 16.32 13.53 -200.64
N ALA A 556 15.09 13.76 -200.17
CA ALA A 556 13.93 14.00 -201.03
C ALA A 556 14.05 15.31 -201.82
N LEU A 557 14.63 16.37 -201.23
CA LEU A 557 14.96 17.60 -201.95
C LEU A 557 15.97 17.35 -203.07
N ASN A 558 17.06 16.66 -202.75
CA ASN A 558 18.11 16.33 -203.72
C ASN A 558 17.53 15.48 -204.86
N ALA A 559 16.66 14.51 -204.56
CA ALA A 559 15.97 13.69 -205.55
C ALA A 559 14.98 14.51 -206.41
N ALA A 560 14.24 15.46 -205.81
CA ALA A 560 13.34 16.35 -206.55
C ALA A 560 14.11 17.28 -207.51
N VAL A 561 15.27 17.78 -207.10
CA VAL A 561 16.18 18.59 -207.94
C VAL A 561 16.72 17.77 -209.10
N GLU A 562 17.20 16.54 -208.87
CA GLU A 562 17.71 15.68 -209.93
C GLU A 562 16.61 15.21 -210.89
N ALA A 563 15.39 14.98 -210.38
CA ALA A 563 14.21 14.69 -211.21
C ALA A 563 13.80 15.88 -212.09
N ALA A 564 13.90 17.13 -211.59
CA ALA A 564 13.68 18.32 -212.39
C ALA A 564 14.76 18.50 -213.48
N ARG A 565 15.99 18.06 -213.21
CA ARG A 565 17.13 18.08 -214.14
C ARG A 565 16.96 17.10 -215.31
N ALA A 566 16.23 16.00 -215.11
CA ALA A 566 15.94 14.97 -216.13
C ALA A 566 14.76 15.31 -217.08
N GLY A 567 14.10 16.47 -216.93
CA GLY A 567 13.03 16.92 -217.82
C GLY A 567 11.76 16.03 -217.79
N GLU A 568 11.10 15.82 -218.94
CA GLU A 568 9.83 15.06 -219.01
C GLU A 568 9.94 13.60 -218.53
N GLN A 569 11.13 12.98 -218.57
CA GLN A 569 11.34 11.60 -218.09
C GLN A 569 11.38 11.50 -216.55
N GLY A 570 11.64 12.61 -215.85
CA GLY A 570 11.75 12.67 -214.38
C GLY A 570 10.43 13.00 -213.66
N ARG A 571 9.35 13.28 -214.40
CA ARG A 571 8.08 13.78 -213.84
C ARG A 571 7.48 12.88 -212.76
N GLY A 572 7.48 11.56 -212.96
CA GLY A 572 7.00 10.58 -211.97
C GLY A 572 7.86 10.54 -210.70
N PHE A 573 9.19 10.64 -210.85
CA PHE A 573 10.13 10.68 -209.73
C PHE A 573 10.02 11.99 -208.93
N ALA A 574 9.77 13.13 -209.59
CA ALA A 574 9.57 14.40 -208.91
C ALA A 574 8.34 14.40 -208.00
N VAL A 575 7.24 13.76 -208.42
CA VAL A 575 6.02 13.60 -207.59
C VAL A 575 6.31 12.72 -206.37
N VAL A 576 6.97 11.57 -206.56
CA VAL A 576 7.36 10.69 -205.44
C VAL A 576 8.31 11.41 -204.47
N ALA A 577 9.29 12.15 -204.99
CA ALA A 577 10.21 12.93 -204.15
C ALA A 577 9.48 14.03 -203.35
N SER A 578 8.49 14.72 -203.94
CA SER A 578 7.65 15.68 -203.23
C SER A 578 6.77 15.04 -202.15
N GLU A 579 6.25 13.83 -202.40
CA GLU A 579 5.45 13.08 -201.43
C GLU A 579 6.32 12.58 -200.26
N VAL A 580 7.52 12.05 -200.56
CA VAL A 580 8.51 11.65 -199.54
C VAL A 580 8.97 12.86 -198.72
N ARG A 581 9.16 14.03 -199.34
CA ARG A 581 9.48 15.28 -198.65
C ARG A 581 8.36 15.71 -197.70
N THR A 582 7.12 15.65 -198.17
CA THR A 582 5.93 15.97 -197.36
C THR A 582 5.77 15.00 -196.20
N LEU A 583 6.00 13.70 -196.42
CA LEU A 583 5.99 12.68 -195.38
C LEU A 583 7.11 12.91 -194.35
N ALA A 584 8.32 13.24 -194.79
CA ALA A 584 9.44 13.56 -193.91
C ALA A 584 9.15 14.79 -193.04
N GLN A 585 8.55 15.84 -193.60
CA GLN A 585 8.13 17.03 -192.84
C GLN A 585 7.03 16.70 -191.83
N ARG A 586 6.06 15.84 -192.19
CA ARG A 586 5.03 15.34 -191.27
C ARG A 586 5.64 14.50 -190.15
N SER A 587 6.62 13.64 -190.45
CA SER A 587 7.33 12.83 -189.45
C SER A 587 8.16 13.69 -188.50
N ALA A 588 8.81 14.75 -188.98
CA ALA A 588 9.55 15.71 -188.14
C ALA A 588 8.60 16.47 -187.21
N ASN A 589 7.46 16.96 -187.73
CA ASN A 589 6.46 17.63 -186.91
C ASN A 589 5.87 16.70 -185.83
N ALA A 590 5.54 15.45 -186.19
CA ALA A 590 5.05 14.46 -185.24
C ALA A 590 6.12 14.06 -184.20
N ALA A 591 7.38 13.92 -184.61
CA ALA A 591 8.49 13.66 -183.69
C ALA A 591 8.67 14.84 -182.72
N LYS A 592 8.56 16.09 -183.18
CA LYS A 592 8.60 17.27 -182.32
C LYS A 592 7.44 17.30 -181.32
N GLU A 593 6.20 17.04 -181.74
CA GLU A 593 5.05 16.96 -180.84
C GLU A 593 5.22 15.87 -179.77
N ILE A 594 5.73 14.68 -180.15
CA ILE A 594 6.02 13.61 -179.19
C ILE A 594 7.15 14.03 -178.24
N LYS A 595 8.19 14.69 -178.75
CA LYS A 595 9.30 15.20 -177.92
C LYS A 595 8.78 16.15 -176.86
N ASP A 596 7.95 17.13 -177.24
CA ASP A 596 7.37 18.10 -176.31
C ASP A 596 6.50 17.40 -175.24
N LEU A 597 5.72 16.38 -175.62
CA LEU A 597 4.92 15.57 -174.66
C LEU A 597 5.77 14.74 -173.71
N ILE A 598 6.89 14.18 -174.19
CA ILE A 598 7.82 13.41 -173.36
C ILE A 598 8.58 14.33 -172.41
N ASP A 599 9.02 15.50 -172.87
CA ASP A 599 9.68 16.50 -172.04
C ASP A 599 8.73 16.99 -170.93
N ASP A 600 7.45 17.24 -171.24
CA ASP A 600 6.41 17.53 -170.23
C ASP A 600 6.22 16.37 -169.24
N SER A 601 6.21 15.13 -169.72
CA SER A 601 6.09 13.94 -168.87
C SER A 601 7.29 13.76 -167.94
N VAL A 602 8.52 14.00 -168.43
CA VAL A 602 9.75 13.96 -167.62
C VAL A 602 9.69 15.02 -166.52
N ASN A 603 9.26 16.24 -166.83
CA ASN A 603 9.10 17.30 -165.84
C ASN A 603 8.07 16.92 -164.77
N ARG A 604 6.90 16.40 -165.16
CA ARG A 604 5.86 15.93 -164.21
C ARG A 604 6.32 14.77 -163.33
N ILE A 605 7.09 13.83 -163.88
CA ILE A 605 7.66 12.71 -163.10
C ILE A 605 8.71 13.25 -162.13
N ALA A 606 9.54 14.22 -162.53
CA ALA A 606 10.52 14.85 -161.65
C ALA A 606 9.84 15.58 -160.48
N GLU A 607 8.80 16.37 -160.75
CA GLU A 607 7.98 17.02 -159.72
C GLU A 607 7.32 16.00 -158.77
N GLY A 608 6.74 14.92 -159.32
CA GLY A 608 6.14 13.83 -158.55
C GLY A 608 7.16 13.11 -157.68
N SER A 609 8.37 12.86 -158.20
CA SER A 609 9.48 12.23 -157.47
C SER A 609 9.89 13.06 -156.24
N VAL A 610 9.96 14.39 -156.38
CA VAL A 610 10.24 15.30 -155.26
C VAL A 610 9.14 15.25 -154.19
N LEU A 611 7.87 15.24 -154.59
CA LEU A 611 6.74 15.16 -153.65
C LEU A 611 6.72 13.83 -152.89
N VAL A 612 6.98 12.71 -153.57
CA VAL A 612 7.01 11.38 -152.96
C VAL A 612 8.23 11.23 -152.04
N ALA A 613 9.40 11.75 -152.42
CA ALA A 613 10.58 11.77 -151.56
C ALA A 613 10.31 12.56 -150.26
N ARG A 614 9.64 13.72 -150.37
CA ARG A 614 9.21 14.51 -149.21
C ARG A 614 8.20 13.75 -148.34
N ALA A 615 7.26 13.03 -148.94
CA ALA A 615 6.34 12.17 -148.20
C ALA A 615 7.11 11.07 -147.42
N GLY A 616 8.17 10.52 -148.01
CA GLY A 616 9.04 9.53 -147.38
C GLY A 616 9.78 10.09 -146.16
N THR A 617 10.36 11.29 -146.28
CA THR A 617 11.00 11.97 -145.13
C THR A 617 9.99 12.29 -144.03
N THR A 618 8.77 12.72 -144.37
CA THR A 618 7.71 12.96 -143.38
C THR A 618 7.29 11.66 -142.67
N MET A 619 7.25 10.51 -143.34
CA MET A 619 7.00 9.23 -142.67
C MET A 619 8.11 8.88 -141.66
N GLN A 620 9.38 9.17 -141.98
CA GLN A 620 10.50 8.97 -141.03
C GLN A 620 10.38 9.89 -139.81
N GLU A 621 9.99 11.15 -140.01
CA GLU A 621 9.71 12.09 -138.92
C GLU A 621 8.53 11.64 -138.04
N VAL A 622 7.48 11.05 -138.63
CA VAL A 622 6.36 10.45 -137.89
C VAL A 622 6.84 9.29 -137.03
N VAL A 623 7.62 8.35 -137.57
CA VAL A 623 8.18 7.23 -136.80
C VAL A 623 9.02 7.74 -135.62
N ALA A 624 9.90 8.71 -135.85
CA ALA A 624 10.71 9.31 -134.79
C ALA A 624 9.86 10.01 -133.72
N SER A 625 8.75 10.65 -134.11
CA SER A 625 7.83 11.31 -133.19
C SER A 625 7.03 10.32 -132.35
N VAL A 626 6.56 9.23 -132.94
CA VAL A 626 5.85 8.15 -132.24
C VAL A 626 6.79 7.40 -131.28
N GLN A 627 8.06 7.25 -131.64
CA GLN A 627 9.07 6.70 -130.71
C GLN A 627 9.19 7.58 -129.45
N ARG A 628 9.27 8.91 -129.60
CA ARG A 628 9.27 9.81 -128.43
C ARG A 628 8.01 9.67 -127.57
N VAL A 629 6.84 9.45 -128.16
CA VAL A 629 5.60 9.18 -127.41
C VAL A 629 5.71 7.87 -126.62
N THR A 630 6.28 6.82 -127.23
CA THR A 630 6.51 5.50 -126.61
C THR A 630 7.44 5.63 -125.37
N ASP A 631 8.50 6.43 -125.50
CA ASP A 631 9.44 6.69 -124.41
C ASP A 631 8.75 7.44 -123.25
N ILE A 632 7.97 8.49 -123.54
CA ILE A 632 7.19 9.25 -122.54
C ILE A 632 6.16 8.34 -121.84
N MET A 633 5.44 7.49 -122.58
CA MET A 633 4.47 6.56 -121.98
C MET A 633 5.16 5.55 -121.06
N SER A 634 6.38 5.12 -121.39
CA SER A 634 7.18 4.24 -120.53
C SER A 634 7.60 4.94 -119.23
N GLU A 635 8.04 6.21 -119.32
CA GLU A 635 8.35 7.03 -118.14
C GLU A 635 7.11 7.27 -117.26
N ILE A 636 5.95 7.58 -117.85
CA ILE A 636 4.69 7.75 -117.09
C ILE A 636 4.29 6.45 -116.40
N SER A 637 4.41 5.31 -117.07
CA SER A 637 4.09 4.00 -116.46
C SER A 637 5.02 3.69 -115.30
N ALA A 638 6.32 3.99 -115.42
CA ALA A 638 7.29 3.79 -114.34
C ALA A 638 7.01 4.72 -113.14
N ALA A 639 6.79 6.02 -113.41
CA ALA A 639 6.46 7.00 -112.39
C ALA A 639 5.13 6.67 -111.67
N SER A 640 4.12 6.20 -112.40
CA SER A 640 2.84 5.78 -111.82
C SER A 640 2.99 4.55 -110.92
N GLN A 641 3.86 3.60 -111.28
CA GLN A 641 4.15 2.43 -110.44
C GLN A 641 4.86 2.83 -109.13
N GLU A 642 5.79 3.78 -109.20
CA GLU A 642 6.46 4.34 -108.03
C GLU A 642 5.49 5.14 -107.14
N GLN A 643 4.62 5.95 -107.74
CA GLN A 643 3.54 6.65 -107.02
C GLN A 643 2.62 5.67 -106.30
N SER A 644 2.23 4.57 -106.94
CA SER A 644 1.40 3.53 -106.32
C SER A 644 2.07 2.94 -105.07
N ALA A 645 3.37 2.65 -105.15
CA ALA A 645 4.13 2.14 -103.99
C ALA A 645 4.27 3.20 -102.88
N GLY A 646 4.47 4.47 -103.25
CA GLY A 646 4.48 5.59 -102.31
C GLY A 646 3.13 5.77 -101.60
N ILE A 647 2.02 5.65 -102.34
CA ILE A 647 0.66 5.72 -101.80
C ILE A 647 0.39 4.57 -100.83
N GLU A 648 0.79 3.33 -101.15
CA GLU A 648 0.65 2.20 -100.20
C GLU A 648 1.37 2.46 -98.88
N GLN A 649 2.55 3.10 -98.92
CA GLN A 649 3.29 3.46 -97.71
C GLN A 649 2.58 4.56 -96.91
N VAL A 650 2.01 5.57 -97.59
CA VAL A 650 1.19 6.59 -96.95
C VAL A 650 -0.06 5.97 -96.32
N ASN A 651 -0.71 5.03 -97.00
CA ASN A 651 -1.87 4.31 -96.48
C ASN A 651 -1.54 3.55 -95.17
N LYS A 652 -0.41 2.84 -95.12
CA LYS A 652 0.08 2.23 -93.86
C LYS A 652 0.29 3.25 -92.73
N THR A 653 0.77 4.43 -93.07
CA THR A 653 0.97 5.52 -92.09
C THR A 653 -0.37 6.03 -91.57
N ILE A 654 -1.37 6.18 -92.44
CA ILE A 654 -2.73 6.56 -92.05
C ILE A 654 -3.35 5.51 -91.12
N THR A 655 -3.18 4.21 -91.40
CA THR A 655 -3.64 3.15 -90.49
C THR A 655 -2.99 3.24 -89.12
N GLN A 656 -1.69 3.52 -89.05
CA GLN A 656 -1.00 3.73 -87.76
C GLN A 656 -1.49 4.98 -87.03
N MET A 657 -1.79 6.06 -87.77
CA MET A 657 -2.39 7.27 -87.19
C MET A 657 -3.81 7.00 -86.67
N ASP A 658 -4.59 6.16 -87.34
CA ASP A 658 -5.91 5.74 -86.88
C ASP A 658 -5.83 4.93 -85.58
N GLU A 659 -4.93 3.93 -85.50
CA GLU A 659 -4.67 3.19 -84.27
C GLU A 659 -4.27 4.13 -83.11
N ALA A 660 -3.37 5.08 -83.36
CA ALA A 660 -2.96 6.07 -82.36
C ALA A 660 -4.12 7.01 -81.97
N THR A 661 -5.01 7.35 -82.90
CA THR A 661 -6.19 8.19 -82.66
C THR A 661 -7.21 7.44 -81.79
N GLN A 662 -7.45 6.16 -82.04
CA GLN A 662 -8.28 5.31 -81.17
C GLN A 662 -7.67 5.14 -79.77
N GLN A 663 -6.35 4.97 -79.69
CA GLN A 663 -5.66 4.89 -78.41
C GLN A 663 -5.75 6.22 -77.63
N ASN A 664 -5.66 7.36 -78.31
CA ASN A 664 -5.89 8.67 -77.71
C ASN A 664 -7.31 8.80 -77.15
N ALA A 665 -8.33 8.34 -77.88
CA ALA A 665 -9.71 8.34 -77.39
C ALA A 665 -9.85 7.52 -76.09
N SER A 666 -9.29 6.31 -76.06
CA SER A 666 -9.25 5.48 -74.84
C SER A 666 -8.52 6.16 -73.69
N MET A 667 -7.36 6.78 -73.95
CA MET A 667 -6.59 7.49 -72.93
C MET A 667 -7.35 8.71 -72.38
N VAL A 668 -8.09 9.42 -73.24
CA VAL A 668 -8.94 10.54 -72.84
C VAL A 668 -10.05 10.08 -71.90
N GLU A 669 -10.70 8.94 -72.18
CA GLU A 669 -11.71 8.37 -71.28
C GLU A 669 -11.12 8.00 -69.91
N GLU A 670 -9.97 7.30 -69.90
CA GLU A 670 -9.27 6.91 -68.67
C GLU A 670 -8.81 8.13 -67.86
N ALA A 671 -8.21 9.13 -68.52
CA ALA A 671 -7.73 10.34 -67.88
C ALA A 671 -8.89 11.19 -67.32
N THR A 672 -10.03 11.22 -68.02
CA THR A 672 -11.25 11.89 -67.53
C THR A 672 -11.82 11.20 -66.30
N ALA A 673 -11.85 9.86 -66.28
CA ALA A 673 -12.26 9.10 -65.12
C ALA A 673 -11.32 9.35 -63.92
N ALA A 674 -10.00 9.37 -64.16
CA ALA A 674 -9.01 9.68 -63.13
C ALA A 674 -9.16 11.11 -62.59
N ALA A 675 -9.37 12.10 -63.46
CA ALA A 675 -9.62 13.49 -63.06
C ALA A 675 -10.87 13.63 -62.17
N ARG A 676 -11.98 13.00 -62.55
CA ARG A 676 -13.20 12.97 -61.72
C ARG A 676 -12.98 12.26 -60.38
N SER A 677 -12.21 11.17 -60.36
CA SER A 677 -11.87 10.49 -59.10
C SER A 677 -11.01 11.38 -58.20
N MET A 678 -10.07 12.15 -58.76
CA MET A 678 -9.27 13.12 -57.99
C MET A 678 -10.14 14.25 -57.43
N GLU A 679 -11.05 14.79 -58.23
CA GLU A 679 -12.03 15.80 -57.81
C GLU A 679 -12.91 15.29 -56.65
N GLN A 680 -13.42 14.05 -56.75
CA GLN A 680 -14.19 13.43 -55.66
C GLN A 680 -13.36 13.25 -54.39
N GLN A 681 -12.11 12.78 -54.50
CA GLN A 681 -11.23 12.60 -53.34
C GLN A 681 -10.84 13.93 -52.70
N ALA A 682 -10.58 14.96 -53.49
CA ALA A 682 -10.29 16.30 -53.01
C ALA A 682 -11.48 16.89 -52.26
N ASN A 683 -12.69 16.78 -52.81
CA ASN A 683 -13.91 17.22 -52.15
C ASN A 683 -14.19 16.46 -50.85
N GLN A 684 -13.95 15.14 -50.83
CA GLN A 684 -14.06 14.35 -49.60
C GLN A 684 -13.04 14.78 -48.53
N LEU A 685 -11.81 15.11 -48.92
CA LEU A 685 -10.82 15.68 -47.99
C LEU A 685 -11.24 17.05 -47.46
N VAL A 686 -11.78 17.92 -48.32
CA VAL A 686 -12.33 19.22 -47.91
C VAL A 686 -13.49 19.03 -46.92
N GLU A 687 -14.37 18.06 -47.13
CA GLU A 687 -15.48 17.76 -46.23
C GLU A 687 -15.00 17.24 -44.87
N ILE A 688 -14.09 16.26 -44.86
CA ILE A 688 -13.52 15.70 -43.61
C ILE A 688 -12.80 16.79 -42.83
N VAL A 689 -11.99 17.58 -43.50
CA VAL A 689 -11.19 18.63 -42.86
C VAL A 689 -12.04 19.85 -42.52
N GLY A 690 -13.15 20.08 -43.23
CA GLY A 690 -14.15 21.11 -42.94
C GLY A 690 -14.91 20.88 -41.63
N GLN A 691 -14.86 19.68 -41.04
CA GLN A 691 -15.36 19.43 -39.68
C GLN A 691 -14.51 20.14 -38.62
N PHE A 692 -13.23 20.42 -38.93
CA PHE A 692 -12.35 21.16 -38.04
C PHE A 692 -12.58 22.66 -38.22
N HIS A 693 -13.02 23.31 -37.15
CA HIS A 693 -13.13 24.75 -37.07
C HIS A 693 -11.72 25.29 -36.77
N VAL A 694 -11.05 25.74 -37.82
CA VAL A 694 -9.84 26.54 -37.71
C VAL A 694 -10.23 28.00 -37.69
N GLN A 695 -9.43 28.82 -37.01
CA GLN A 695 -9.65 30.26 -37.03
C GLN A 695 -9.42 30.68 -38.47
N SER A 696 -10.49 31.06 -39.17
CA SER A 696 -10.35 31.62 -40.51
C SER A 696 -9.47 32.84 -40.35
N GLU A 697 -8.19 32.73 -40.71
CA GLU A 697 -7.33 33.88 -40.93
C GLU A 697 -8.01 34.66 -42.04
N THR A 698 -8.86 35.58 -41.63
CA THR A 698 -9.37 36.63 -42.49
C THR A 698 -8.18 37.52 -42.72
N TYR A 699 -7.27 37.09 -43.60
CA TYR A 699 -6.22 37.96 -44.12
C TYR A 699 -6.94 39.15 -44.74
N PRO A 700 -6.77 40.36 -44.20
CA PRO A 700 -7.33 41.56 -44.81
C PRO A 700 -6.46 41.90 -46.03
N THR A 701 -6.59 41.16 -47.11
CA THR A 701 -5.91 41.44 -48.38
C THR A 701 -6.74 40.74 -49.45
N VAL A 702 -7.61 41.41 -50.20
CA VAL A 702 -7.27 42.01 -51.52
C VAL A 702 -8.02 43.33 -51.82
N ALA A 703 -9.01 43.75 -51.02
CA ALA A 703 -9.86 44.91 -51.37
C ALA A 703 -9.16 46.28 -51.36
N LYS A 704 -7.97 46.44 -50.74
CA LYS A 704 -7.21 47.70 -50.72
C LYS A 704 -6.08 47.80 -51.74
N MET A 705 -5.72 46.71 -52.45
CA MET A 705 -4.63 46.77 -53.45
C MET A 705 -5.15 47.00 -54.87
N VAL A 706 -6.39 46.59 -55.18
CA VAL A 706 -7.05 46.91 -56.47
C VAL A 706 -7.44 48.39 -56.58
N ALA A 707 -7.69 49.08 -55.45
CA ALA A 707 -8.01 50.51 -55.44
C ALA A 707 -6.79 51.44 -55.66
N ARG A 708 -5.55 50.92 -55.63
CA ARG A 708 -4.33 51.71 -55.83
C ARG A 708 -3.69 51.56 -57.21
N VAL A 709 -4.08 50.53 -57.98
CA VAL A 709 -3.57 50.30 -59.34
C VAL A 709 -4.45 50.95 -60.42
N THR A 710 -5.72 51.26 -60.12
CA THR A 710 -6.63 51.94 -61.06
C THR A 710 -6.47 53.46 -61.14
N SER A 711 -5.55 54.08 -60.38
CA SER A 711 -5.35 55.54 -60.39
C SER A 711 -4.06 56.03 -61.05
N HIS A 712 -3.28 55.16 -61.72
CA HIS A 712 -2.00 55.56 -62.33
C HIS A 712 -1.72 55.09 -63.77
N VAL A 713 -2.74 54.63 -64.53
CA VAL A 713 -2.57 54.39 -65.97
C VAL A 713 -3.24 55.51 -66.75
N ALA A 714 -2.50 56.58 -67.02
CA ALA A 714 -2.80 57.51 -68.10
C ALA A 714 -2.50 56.84 -69.45
N PRO A 715 -3.34 56.98 -70.48
CA PRO A 715 -3.07 56.37 -71.78
C PRO A 715 -2.08 57.24 -72.56
N ALA A 716 -0.85 56.76 -72.73
CA ALA A 716 0.06 57.29 -73.73
C ALA A 716 -0.27 56.65 -75.08
N MET A 717 -0.96 57.43 -75.91
CA MET A 717 -1.20 57.16 -77.32
C MET A 717 0.17 57.17 -78.05
N HIS A 718 0.53 56.08 -78.72
CA HIS A 718 1.59 56.11 -79.73
C HIS A 718 1.17 55.29 -80.95
N VAL A 719 1.11 56.01 -82.07
CA VAL A 719 0.86 55.58 -83.45
C VAL A 719 2.17 55.10 -84.07
N VAL A 720 2.06 54.33 -85.17
CA VAL A 720 3.06 54.00 -86.23
C VAL A 720 3.83 52.68 -85.97
N SER A 721 3.88 51.65 -86.83
CA SER A 721 3.64 51.49 -88.29
C SER A 721 2.89 50.20 -88.61
#